data_AF-A0A0V1L259-F1
#
_entry.id   AF-A0A0V1L259-F1
#
_cell.length_a   1.000
_cell.length_b   1.000
_cell.length_c   1.000
_cell.angle_alpha   90.00
_cell.angle_beta   90.00
_cell.angle_gamma   90.00
#
_symmetry.space_group_name_H-M   'P 1'
#
loop_
_entity.id
_entity.type
_entity.pdbx_description
1 polymer ?
#
loop_
_entity_poly.entity_id
_entity_poly.type
_entity_poly.pdbx_seq_one_letter_code
_entity_poly.pdbx_strand_id
1 'polypeptide(L)'
;MHFNCEIRFLMQCILFLFLLFITASSVHDDLQSVATDDESFKLHLVQAIWRHGDRTPALNFSLNPDDIASWAEGPDGELTKLGILQQFRLGEYLRNRYQDFLPNHYSSNLIYVRSTDYNRTIMSALANLAGLFPPSAEEKWNENLPWQPIPVHSVPKNMDYVLNMEADCPLAKKAQENIWQSAEVLAIMKENQQFIDFLKNKTGLEFLTLHDMVRVFDPINCAKIHSDHHVIPDWVTEEIFEKIHTLFNISTTFWMSTPEVKKFRGSYLIWEIIDRMKAKSSGMEKHLKFYAYSAHDLTLIAFLNHLEVYSKSMFPAYCSIILIELLEKDGQYFVQLFYKNGSTKLEPLELNFCKSPCSLFDFEQKFSGIYIPDWKDACKLHEMRIEKTMSSGGKSFQVEMENFEKEIAAQNARSQAIGSGSGRVQANLQFLPHSLQRPFSNAQMPAQSKSTMFNPTPAVNQYYHQSAAAVIEAAPSRYTDVLNRAGEADAAKFTSQVLPQDVNLVKSRRTESRPTTSTATLATTFSSSSKSKAKKPARNLRTAGGCVWEDLSLNEWDPDDFRLFCGDLGNEVSDELLSKAFRKYPSFLKAKVVRDKRSNKTKGYGFVSFKDPQDFIRALREMDGKYVGNRPIKLRKSSWKDRNLDAVRKKCKEKQKLGLRISLANSVEFGMKFHWVPFIGLVIILMLNNNICSGTVVQQSPGELRLLQVIWRHGDRTPAMNFPLNPDKVWSEGTGELTKLGILQQYELGRFLRHRYENFLPKNYSSHEVFIRSTDVNRTLMSALANLAALFEPNSDDMWNKNLSWQPIPVHTVPRDLDNVLNLEAKCPAAEKLQIEVWHSSEAMSIVKANEALFELLRLNTGLPMNTLEEISTVYDPLHCAKIHEDKHSIPHWVTDEVYENITRLFNISTTFWCSSEKVKKFRGSYLVVDIIERMKRKAGYVDENLKFYAYSAHDETLIGFLEHMRVYDATMVPTYASIILIELLELRGKYYVQMYFKNGNNSAVPLRLEFCPHPCSLEKFEKNFKDITPLDWFSACGLQSMETIAWKKYASLFFILFILSVSMFLAQMAFIISQRRSEERHFHTTIYN
;
A
#
# COMPACT_ATOMS: atom_id res chain seq x y z
N MET A 1 -64.53 -44.72 -12.92
CA MET A 1 -63.74 -45.76 -12.22
C MET A 1 -62.28 -45.34 -12.21
N HIS A 2 -61.74 -45.22 -11.00
CA HIS A 2 -60.34 -45.06 -10.60
C HIS A 2 -59.38 -44.22 -11.46
N PHE A 3 -59.33 -42.91 -11.22
CA PHE A 3 -58.08 -42.10 -11.17
C PHE A 3 -58.36 -40.66 -10.71
N ASN A 4 -59.15 -40.47 -9.65
CA ASN A 4 -59.51 -39.12 -9.16
C ASN A 4 -59.63 -39.03 -7.62
N CYS A 5 -58.91 -39.87 -6.88
CA CYS A 5 -58.99 -39.89 -5.40
C CYS A 5 -57.73 -39.41 -4.66
N GLU A 6 -56.55 -39.31 -5.28
CA GLU A 6 -55.32 -38.99 -4.53
C GLU A 6 -54.90 -37.50 -4.54
N ILE A 7 -55.46 -36.68 -5.44
CA ILE A 7 -55.08 -35.25 -5.52
C ILE A 7 -55.85 -34.38 -4.51
N ARG A 8 -57.05 -34.80 -4.09
CA ARG A 8 -57.84 -34.04 -3.09
C ARG A 8 -57.34 -34.22 -1.66
N PHE A 9 -56.72 -35.35 -1.33
CA PHE A 9 -56.18 -35.61 0.01
C PHE A 9 -54.90 -34.79 0.28
N LEU A 10 -54.04 -34.64 -0.73
CA LEU A 10 -52.79 -33.89 -0.60
C LEU A 10 -53.00 -32.37 -0.49
N MET A 11 -54.00 -31.81 -1.17
CA MET A 11 -54.32 -30.37 -1.07
C MET A 11 -55.00 -30.00 0.26
N GLN A 12 -55.74 -30.92 0.90
CA GLN A 12 -56.37 -30.65 2.20
C GLN A 12 -55.37 -30.74 3.37
N CYS A 13 -54.33 -31.59 3.29
CA CYS A 13 -53.28 -31.64 4.30
C CYS A 13 -52.36 -30.40 4.28
N ILE A 14 -52.12 -29.80 3.11
CA ILE A 14 -51.26 -28.61 2.97
C ILE A 14 -51.97 -27.35 3.47
N LEU A 15 -53.29 -27.24 3.31
CA LEU A 15 -54.07 -26.13 3.87
C LEU A 15 -54.23 -26.23 5.40
N PHE A 16 -54.27 -27.44 5.97
CA PHE A 16 -54.41 -27.64 7.42
C PHE A 16 -53.12 -27.34 8.20
N LEU A 17 -51.95 -27.60 7.59
CA LEU A 17 -50.64 -27.27 8.17
C LEU A 17 -50.32 -25.76 8.14
N PHE A 18 -50.90 -25.02 7.19
CA PHE A 18 -50.73 -23.56 7.10
C PHE A 18 -51.61 -22.79 8.10
N LEU A 19 -52.72 -23.38 8.55
CA LEU A 19 -53.65 -22.81 9.54
C LEU A 19 -53.23 -23.08 10.99
N LEU A 20 -52.41 -24.10 11.26
CA LEU A 20 -51.84 -24.37 12.58
C LEU A 20 -50.65 -23.48 12.96
N PHE A 21 -50.08 -22.74 12.00
CA PHE A 21 -48.99 -21.78 12.26
C PHE A 21 -49.45 -20.36 12.58
N ILE A 22 -50.75 -20.06 12.50
CA ILE A 22 -51.29 -18.68 12.65
C ILE A 22 -52.07 -18.47 13.97
N THR A 23 -52.25 -19.50 14.81
CA THR A 23 -52.91 -19.34 16.11
C THR A 23 -52.09 -19.92 17.26
N ALA A 24 -51.04 -19.21 17.66
CA ALA A 24 -50.52 -19.25 19.03
C ALA A 24 -49.76 -17.95 19.32
N SER A 25 -50.50 -16.87 19.55
CA SER A 25 -49.97 -15.65 20.13
C SER A 25 -51.01 -15.10 21.11
N SER A 26 -50.54 -14.82 22.33
CA SER A 26 -51.26 -14.35 23.54
C SER A 26 -52.06 -15.44 24.28
N VAL A 27 -51.96 -15.65 25.61
CA VAL A 27 -51.93 -14.71 26.75
C VAL A 27 -51.32 -15.36 28.03
N HIS A 28 -50.55 -14.52 28.75
CA HIS A 28 -50.20 -14.36 30.20
C HIS A 28 -49.60 -15.44 31.13
N ASP A 29 -48.46 -15.01 31.72
CA ASP A 29 -48.08 -14.85 33.13
C ASP A 29 -48.49 -15.87 34.20
N ASP A 30 -47.49 -16.30 34.96
CA ASP A 30 -47.56 -16.17 36.42
C ASP A 30 -46.18 -15.94 37.07
N LEU A 31 -46.20 -15.05 38.07
CA LEU A 31 -45.15 -14.54 38.96
C LEU A 31 -44.44 -15.65 39.77
N GLN A 32 -43.29 -15.53 40.42
CA GLN A 32 -42.60 -14.41 41.08
C GLN A 32 -41.22 -14.91 41.55
N SER A 33 -40.17 -14.10 41.48
CA SER A 33 -39.29 -13.91 42.66
C SER A 33 -38.55 -12.59 42.53
N VAL A 34 -38.83 -11.72 43.49
CA VAL A 34 -38.24 -10.42 43.72
C VAL A 34 -36.72 -10.54 43.83
N ALA A 35 -36.00 -9.81 42.97
CA ALA A 35 -34.62 -9.41 43.23
C ALA A 35 -34.54 -7.91 42.95
N THR A 36 -34.09 -7.20 43.97
CA THR A 36 -34.01 -5.76 44.15
C THR A 36 -33.04 -5.08 43.18
N ASP A 37 -33.47 -3.92 42.68
CA ASP A 37 -32.70 -2.78 42.16
C ASP A 37 -31.20 -2.98 41.88
N ASP A 38 -30.86 -2.94 40.58
CA ASP A 38 -29.92 -1.93 40.09
C ASP A 38 -30.36 -1.49 38.67
N GLU A 39 -30.84 -0.25 38.53
CA GLU A 39 -31.32 0.35 37.27
C GLU A 39 -30.16 0.72 36.32
N SER A 40 -29.13 -0.12 36.19
CA SER A 40 -27.90 0.26 35.47
C SER A 40 -27.76 -0.46 34.12
N PHE A 41 -27.47 0.31 33.07
CA PHE A 41 -27.10 -0.25 31.76
C PHE A 41 -25.76 -0.98 31.86
N LYS A 42 -25.66 -2.17 31.27
CA LYS A 42 -24.41 -2.92 31.19
C LYS A 42 -23.67 -2.61 29.89
N LEU A 43 -22.41 -2.19 29.98
CA LEU A 43 -21.55 -1.93 28.81
C LEU A 43 -21.01 -3.25 28.23
N HIS A 44 -21.13 -3.45 26.92
CA HIS A 44 -20.68 -4.66 26.22
C HIS A 44 -19.57 -4.43 25.21
N LEU A 45 -19.57 -3.28 24.52
CA LEU A 45 -18.59 -2.94 23.48
C LEU A 45 -18.42 -1.43 23.41
N VAL A 46 -17.19 -0.98 23.29
CA VAL A 46 -16.83 0.42 23.00
C VAL A 46 -16.15 0.47 21.65
N GLN A 47 -16.61 1.38 20.81
CA GLN A 47 -15.97 1.70 19.55
C GLN A 47 -15.57 3.17 19.56
N ALA A 48 -14.32 3.46 19.20
CA ALA A 48 -13.76 4.81 19.24
C ALA A 48 -13.28 5.25 17.86
N ILE A 49 -13.60 6.48 17.46
CA ILE A 49 -13.05 7.11 16.25
C ILE A 49 -12.39 8.41 16.67
N TRP A 50 -11.08 8.54 16.48
CA TRP A 50 -10.37 9.76 16.82
C TRP A 50 -9.58 10.35 15.66
N ARG A 51 -9.45 11.68 15.68
CA ARG A 51 -8.51 12.40 14.84
C ARG A 51 -7.10 12.23 15.43
N HIS A 52 -6.10 12.13 14.55
CA HIS A 52 -4.69 12.22 14.96
C HIS A 52 -4.40 13.49 15.82
N GLY A 53 -3.29 13.45 16.55
CA GLY A 53 -2.80 14.61 17.30
C GLY A 53 -2.29 15.74 16.41
N ASP A 54 -1.81 16.79 17.07
CA ASP A 54 -1.14 17.92 16.43
C ASP A 54 0.00 17.49 15.49
N ARG A 55 0.13 18.21 14.37
CA ARG A 55 1.02 17.83 13.26
C ARG A 55 1.61 19.07 12.58
N THR A 56 2.65 18.84 11.79
CA THR A 56 3.17 19.83 10.85
C THR A 56 2.13 20.13 9.74
N PRO A 57 2.29 21.21 8.97
CA PRO A 57 1.40 21.51 7.84
C PRO A 57 1.37 20.37 6.82
N ALA A 58 0.18 19.96 6.39
CA ALA A 58 0.00 18.92 5.38
C ALA A 58 -0.05 19.47 3.95
N LEU A 59 -0.37 20.76 3.80
CA LEU A 59 -0.49 21.44 2.52
C LEU A 59 0.35 22.71 2.57
N ASN A 60 1.42 22.80 1.77
CA ASN A 60 2.26 24.00 1.77
C ASN A 60 1.87 24.99 0.68
N PHE A 61 1.79 26.26 1.06
CA PHE A 61 2.14 27.40 0.22
C PHE A 61 3.28 28.14 0.93
N SER A 62 4.16 28.76 0.15
CA SER A 62 5.35 29.41 0.70
C SER A 62 4.97 30.62 1.54
N LEU A 63 4.85 30.45 2.87
CA LEU A 63 4.81 31.56 3.83
C LEU A 63 6.17 32.28 3.83
N ASN A 64 7.26 31.52 3.70
CA ASN A 64 8.62 31.93 3.38
C ASN A 64 9.38 30.76 2.71
N PRO A 65 10.40 30.99 1.85
CA PRO A 65 11.16 29.92 1.20
C PRO A 65 11.91 28.98 2.16
N ASP A 66 12.16 29.43 3.39
CA ASP A 66 12.93 28.70 4.42
C ASP A 66 12.03 27.89 5.40
N ASP A 67 10.70 28.02 5.34
CA ASP A 67 9.80 27.47 6.38
C ASP A 67 9.64 25.94 6.35
N ILE A 68 9.80 25.30 5.18
CA ILE A 68 9.67 23.83 5.07
C ILE A 68 10.85 23.13 5.77
N ALA A 69 12.01 23.78 5.80
CA ALA A 69 13.21 23.27 6.47
C ALA A 69 13.20 23.54 7.99
N SER A 70 12.20 24.26 8.51
CA SER A 70 12.15 24.68 9.93
C SER A 70 11.48 23.64 10.85
N TRP A 71 10.64 22.76 10.32
CA TRP A 71 9.98 21.72 11.14
C TRP A 71 10.94 20.54 11.36
N ALA A 72 11.24 20.23 12.63
CA ALA A 72 12.18 19.18 12.99
C ALA A 72 11.69 17.78 12.58
N GLU A 73 10.37 17.56 12.64
CA GLU A 73 9.73 16.30 12.27
C GLU A 73 9.64 16.09 10.75
N GLY A 74 9.78 17.16 9.98
CA GLY A 74 9.70 17.16 8.52
C GLY A 74 8.37 17.67 7.94
N PRO A 75 8.32 17.86 6.61
CA PRO A 75 7.14 18.33 5.90
C PRO A 75 5.98 17.31 5.84
N ASP A 76 4.89 17.72 5.19
CA ASP A 76 3.80 16.85 4.71
C ASP A 76 2.91 16.22 5.80
N GLY A 77 2.77 16.92 6.93
CA GLY A 77 1.82 16.58 7.97
C GLY A 77 2.27 15.44 8.88
N GLU A 78 3.51 15.52 9.33
CA GLU A 78 4.09 14.62 10.34
C GLU A 78 3.61 14.97 11.75
N LEU A 79 3.46 13.97 12.62
CA LEU A 79 2.98 14.19 13.98
C LEU A 79 4.05 14.88 14.82
N THR A 80 3.70 15.96 15.50
CA THR A 80 4.64 16.67 16.38
C THR A 80 4.74 15.98 17.75
N LYS A 81 5.74 16.35 18.55
CA LYS A 81 5.84 15.95 19.97
C LYS A 81 4.60 16.35 20.78
N LEU A 82 4.02 17.51 20.49
CA LEU A 82 2.76 17.94 21.08
C LEU A 82 1.63 16.96 20.71
N GLY A 83 1.55 16.54 19.45
CA GLY A 83 0.56 15.57 18.99
C GLY A 83 0.69 14.20 19.65
N ILE A 84 1.92 13.72 19.84
CA ILE A 84 2.20 12.50 20.59
C ILE A 84 1.68 12.62 22.04
N LEU A 85 2.02 13.71 22.72
CA LEU A 85 1.59 13.95 24.10
C LEU A 85 0.06 14.07 24.23
N GLN A 86 -0.61 14.74 23.28
CA GLN A 86 -2.06 14.85 23.27
C GLN A 86 -2.73 13.47 23.16
N GLN A 87 -2.23 12.60 22.29
CA GLN A 87 -2.77 11.24 22.13
C GLN A 87 -2.49 10.35 23.33
N PHE A 88 -1.29 10.44 23.92
CA PHE A 88 -0.97 9.74 25.16
C PHE A 88 -1.95 10.09 26.28
N ARG A 89 -2.23 11.38 26.48
CA ARG A 89 -3.23 11.85 27.46
C ARG A 89 -4.65 11.41 27.13
N LEU A 90 -4.99 11.31 25.85
CA LEU A 90 -6.28 10.75 25.43
C LEU A 90 -6.37 9.26 25.82
N GLY A 91 -5.28 8.51 25.68
CA GLY A 91 -5.15 7.14 26.18
C GLY A 91 -5.37 7.03 27.69
N GLU A 92 -4.71 7.87 28.48
CA GLU A 92 -4.90 7.93 29.94
C GLU A 92 -6.36 8.27 30.31
N TYR A 93 -6.98 9.19 29.56
CA TYR A 93 -8.39 9.52 29.74
C TYR A 93 -9.31 8.32 29.48
N LEU A 94 -9.09 7.60 28.38
CA LEU A 94 -9.86 6.38 28.05
C LEU A 94 -9.65 5.29 29.09
N ARG A 95 -8.41 5.15 29.61
CA ARG A 95 -8.06 4.21 30.67
C ARG A 95 -8.86 4.48 31.93
N ASN A 96 -8.91 5.73 32.36
CA ASN A 96 -9.68 6.13 33.54
C ASN A 96 -11.19 5.96 33.33
N ARG A 97 -11.71 6.30 32.14
CA ARG A 97 -13.14 6.15 31.82
C ARG A 97 -13.60 4.69 31.84
N TYR A 98 -12.79 3.79 31.30
CA TYR A 98 -13.16 2.39 31.12
C TYR A 98 -12.41 1.44 32.06
N GLN A 99 -11.90 1.93 33.20
CA GLN A 99 -11.12 1.13 34.15
C GLN A 99 -11.88 -0.12 34.65
N ASP A 100 -13.20 -0.01 34.81
CA ASP A 100 -14.05 -1.12 35.31
C ASP A 100 -14.48 -2.06 34.18
N PHE A 101 -14.30 -1.65 32.91
CA PHE A 101 -14.72 -2.41 31.74
C PHE A 101 -13.55 -3.09 31.01
N LEU A 102 -12.43 -2.39 30.86
CA LEU A 102 -11.20 -2.88 30.22
C LEU A 102 -10.26 -3.48 31.25
N PRO A 103 -9.65 -4.64 30.99
CA PRO A 103 -8.67 -5.25 31.89
C PRO A 103 -7.46 -4.33 32.12
N ASN A 104 -6.74 -4.57 33.22
CA ASN A 104 -5.51 -3.84 33.54
C ASN A 104 -4.33 -4.19 32.63
N HIS A 105 -4.45 -5.25 31.84
CA HIS A 105 -3.45 -5.74 30.90
C HIS A 105 -3.98 -5.65 29.46
N TYR A 106 -3.09 -5.60 28.47
CA TYR A 106 -3.47 -5.71 27.07
C TYR A 106 -3.81 -7.17 26.72
N SER A 107 -4.83 -7.34 25.88
CA SER A 107 -5.19 -8.64 25.27
C SER A 107 -5.70 -8.43 23.86
N SER A 108 -5.09 -9.12 22.89
CA SER A 108 -5.48 -9.04 21.48
C SER A 108 -6.89 -9.58 21.20
N ASN A 109 -7.40 -10.46 22.05
CA ASN A 109 -8.79 -10.97 21.96
C ASN A 109 -9.84 -9.93 22.36
N LEU A 110 -9.45 -8.94 23.17
CA LEU A 110 -10.38 -7.96 23.73
C LEU A 110 -10.28 -6.60 23.03
N ILE A 111 -9.14 -6.31 22.39
CA ILE A 111 -8.79 -4.97 21.91
C ILE A 111 -8.28 -5.07 20.48
N TYR A 112 -8.87 -4.29 19.58
CA TYR A 112 -8.42 -4.15 18.20
C TYR A 112 -8.30 -2.68 17.80
N VAL A 113 -7.23 -2.32 17.10
CA VAL A 113 -6.96 -0.94 16.67
C VAL A 113 -6.60 -0.89 15.20
N ARG A 114 -7.36 -0.09 14.46
CA ARG A 114 -7.13 0.18 13.05
C ARG A 114 -6.78 1.66 12.84
N SER A 115 -5.83 1.92 11.96
CA SER A 115 -5.41 3.25 11.54
C SER A 115 -5.53 3.41 10.02
N THR A 116 -5.71 4.64 9.55
CA THR A 116 -5.31 4.96 8.16
C THR A 116 -3.81 4.80 8.01
N ASP A 117 -3.34 4.54 6.79
CA ASP A 117 -1.92 4.36 6.49
C ASP A 117 -1.17 5.70 6.32
N TYR A 118 -1.27 6.58 7.32
CA TYR A 118 -0.46 7.80 7.44
C TYR A 118 0.39 7.72 8.71
N ASN A 119 1.63 8.22 8.65
CA ASN A 119 2.55 8.24 9.80
C ASN A 119 1.87 8.83 11.04
N ARG A 120 1.26 10.01 10.89
CA ARG A 120 0.58 10.70 11.99
C ARG A 120 -0.56 9.94 12.65
N THR A 121 -1.32 9.12 11.91
CA THR A 121 -2.45 8.36 12.47
C THR A 121 -1.96 7.08 13.14
N ILE A 122 -0.97 6.40 12.55
CA ILE A 122 -0.34 5.23 13.16
C ILE A 122 0.37 5.64 14.46
N MET A 123 1.20 6.69 14.42
CA MET A 123 1.89 7.22 15.60
C MET A 123 0.91 7.70 16.68
N SER A 124 -0.21 8.32 16.29
CA SER A 124 -1.26 8.71 17.22
C SER A 124 -1.88 7.51 17.93
N ALA A 125 -2.15 6.42 17.20
CA ALA A 125 -2.68 5.19 17.79
C ALA A 125 -1.68 4.57 18.77
N LEU A 126 -0.40 4.48 18.40
CA LEU A 126 0.66 3.96 19.26
C LEU A 126 0.81 4.78 20.55
N ALA A 127 0.80 6.11 20.44
CA ALA A 127 0.89 7.01 21.59
C ALA A 127 -0.34 6.87 22.51
N ASN A 128 -1.54 6.77 21.93
CA ASN A 128 -2.76 6.54 22.69
C ASN A 128 -2.71 5.20 23.45
N LEU A 129 -2.27 4.13 22.78
CA LEU A 129 -2.14 2.81 23.41
C LEU A 129 -1.09 2.76 24.51
N ALA A 130 -0.01 3.54 24.40
CA ALA A 130 0.98 3.68 25.47
C ALA A 130 0.39 4.32 26.74
N GLY A 131 -0.58 5.24 26.60
CA GLY A 131 -1.31 5.82 27.74
C GLY A 131 -2.47 4.95 28.22
N LEU A 132 -3.08 4.16 27.32
CA LEU A 132 -4.21 3.30 27.62
C LEU A 132 -3.81 1.98 28.32
N PHE A 133 -2.68 1.38 27.91
CA PHE A 133 -2.21 0.08 28.42
C PHE A 133 -0.74 0.14 28.85
N PRO A 134 -0.39 0.96 29.86
CA PRO A 134 0.93 0.87 30.48
C PRO A 134 1.11 -0.54 31.06
N PRO A 135 2.29 -1.17 30.90
CA PRO A 135 2.49 -2.55 31.31
C PRO A 135 2.36 -2.69 32.85
N SER A 136 1.51 -3.62 33.28
CA SER A 136 1.45 -4.06 34.68
C SER A 136 2.75 -4.73 35.12
N ALA A 137 2.93 -4.94 36.43
CA ALA A 137 4.15 -5.57 36.97
C ALA A 137 4.44 -6.93 36.32
N GLU A 138 3.40 -7.70 35.98
CA GLU A 138 3.55 -8.96 35.28
C GLU A 138 3.87 -8.77 33.80
N GLU A 139 3.28 -7.79 33.10
CA GLU A 139 3.52 -7.52 31.67
C GLU A 139 4.88 -6.90 31.37
N LYS A 140 5.56 -6.31 32.37
CA LYS A 140 6.89 -5.72 32.19
C LYS A 140 7.85 -6.73 31.58
N TRP A 141 8.37 -6.37 30.40
CA TRP A 141 9.43 -7.11 29.71
C TRP A 141 10.78 -6.40 29.80
N ASN A 142 10.79 -5.11 30.18
CA ASN A 142 11.98 -4.30 30.40
C ASN A 142 11.73 -3.34 31.58
N GLU A 143 12.57 -3.41 32.62
CA GLU A 143 12.41 -2.61 33.83
C GLU A 143 12.60 -1.11 33.62
N ASN A 144 13.41 -0.73 32.63
CA ASN A 144 13.75 0.68 32.37
C ASN A 144 12.84 1.33 31.31
N LEU A 145 11.93 0.55 30.71
CA LEU A 145 11.05 1.02 29.66
C LEU A 145 9.60 0.65 29.99
N PRO A 146 8.83 1.55 30.64
CA PRO A 146 7.44 1.30 31.03
C PRO A 146 6.49 1.42 29.84
N TRP A 147 6.73 0.62 28.79
CA TRP A 147 5.97 0.56 27.55
C TRP A 147 5.99 -0.87 27.02
N GLN A 148 4.93 -1.26 26.31
CA GLN A 148 4.83 -2.53 25.61
C GLN A 148 4.35 -2.34 24.18
N PRO A 149 4.84 -3.14 23.21
CA PRO A 149 4.37 -3.06 21.83
C PRO A 149 2.93 -3.57 21.74
N ILE A 150 2.03 -2.75 21.20
CA ILE A 150 0.64 -3.13 20.90
C ILE A 150 0.41 -2.91 19.41
N PRO A 151 -0.11 -3.90 18.67
CA PRO A 151 -0.24 -3.82 17.22
C PRO A 151 -1.27 -2.76 16.80
N VAL A 152 -0.94 -2.02 15.76
CA VAL A 152 -1.85 -1.09 15.07
C VAL A 152 -1.93 -1.53 13.62
N HIS A 153 -3.13 -1.94 13.19
CA HIS A 153 -3.37 -2.41 11.83
C HIS A 153 -3.62 -1.23 10.90
N SER A 154 -3.15 -1.28 9.65
CA SER A 154 -3.42 -0.25 8.65
C SER A 154 -3.74 -0.84 7.28
N VAL A 155 -4.39 -0.05 6.44
CA VAL A 155 -4.68 -0.41 5.05
C VAL A 155 -4.05 0.65 4.15
N PRO A 156 -3.26 0.27 3.14
CA PRO A 156 -2.63 1.22 2.24
C PRO A 156 -3.62 2.24 1.68
N LYS A 157 -3.18 3.50 1.58
CA LYS A 157 -4.05 4.66 1.27
C LYS A 157 -4.92 4.48 0.02
N ASN A 158 -4.40 3.81 -1.01
CA ASN A 158 -5.08 3.56 -2.28
C ASN A 158 -6.09 2.40 -2.23
N MET A 159 -6.11 1.63 -1.15
CA MET A 159 -7.01 0.51 -0.91
C MET A 159 -8.00 0.78 0.23
N ASP A 160 -7.71 1.75 1.09
CA ASP A 160 -8.60 2.14 2.18
C ASP A 160 -9.77 2.98 1.65
N TYR A 161 -10.98 2.42 1.66
CA TYR A 161 -12.24 3.14 1.38
C TYR A 161 -13.12 3.27 2.63
N VAL A 162 -12.59 2.87 3.79
CA VAL A 162 -13.32 2.85 5.06
C VAL A 162 -12.98 4.07 5.89
N LEU A 163 -11.69 4.34 6.12
CA LEU A 163 -11.24 5.47 6.94
C LEU A 163 -10.70 6.63 6.10
N ASN A 164 -10.21 6.34 4.89
CA ASN A 164 -9.81 7.36 3.94
C ASN A 164 -11.05 7.88 3.18
N MET A 165 -11.62 8.98 3.68
CA MET A 165 -12.78 9.64 3.07
C MET A 165 -12.49 10.22 1.68
N GLU A 166 -11.23 10.24 1.25
CA GLU A 166 -10.81 10.70 -0.08
C GLU A 166 -10.50 9.55 -1.03
N ALA A 167 -10.90 8.31 -0.68
CA ALA A 167 -10.79 7.17 -1.57
C ALA A 167 -11.34 7.49 -2.98
N ASP A 168 -10.63 7.02 -4.00
CA ASP A 168 -10.94 7.34 -5.40
C ASP A 168 -12.32 6.76 -5.78
N CYS A 169 -13.31 7.64 -5.86
CA CYS A 169 -14.66 7.31 -6.30
C CYS A 169 -15.16 8.39 -7.28
N PRO A 170 -15.25 8.06 -8.58
CA PRO A 170 -15.67 8.99 -9.63
C PRO A 170 -17.02 9.66 -9.37
N LEU A 171 -17.99 8.90 -8.87
CA LEU A 171 -19.34 9.39 -8.58
C LEU A 171 -19.32 10.39 -7.42
N ALA A 172 -18.62 10.06 -6.33
CA ALA A 172 -18.45 10.96 -5.20
C ALA A 172 -17.72 12.25 -5.62
N LYS A 173 -16.67 12.11 -6.44
CA LYS A 173 -15.90 13.26 -6.95
C LYS A 173 -16.77 14.19 -7.78
N LYS A 174 -17.56 13.66 -8.71
CA LYS A 174 -18.48 14.44 -9.53
C LYS A 174 -19.55 15.15 -8.67
N ALA A 175 -20.13 14.44 -7.70
CA ALA A 175 -21.08 15.03 -6.78
C ALA A 175 -20.45 16.17 -5.97
N GLN A 176 -19.21 15.99 -5.50
CA GLN A 176 -18.45 17.01 -4.78
C GLN A 176 -18.16 18.24 -5.66
N GLU A 177 -17.74 18.04 -6.90
CA GLU A 177 -17.48 19.12 -7.87
C GLU A 177 -18.74 19.95 -8.14
N ASN A 178 -19.92 19.32 -8.23
CA ASN A 178 -21.19 20.03 -8.41
C ASN A 178 -21.52 20.94 -7.21
N ILE A 179 -21.26 20.50 -5.98
CA ILE A 179 -21.50 21.30 -4.76
C ILE A 179 -20.64 22.56 -4.77
N TRP A 180 -19.38 22.42 -5.17
CA TRP A 180 -18.45 23.56 -5.24
C TRP A 180 -18.84 24.59 -6.29
N GLN A 181 -19.70 24.23 -7.25
CA GLN A 181 -20.27 25.13 -8.27
C GLN A 181 -21.71 25.57 -7.94
N SER A 182 -22.23 25.23 -6.76
CA SER A 182 -23.58 25.60 -6.36
C SER A 182 -23.74 27.12 -6.18
N ALA A 183 -24.97 27.61 -6.36
CA ALA A 183 -25.30 29.02 -6.19
C ALA A 183 -24.95 29.54 -4.78
N GLU A 184 -25.08 28.70 -3.77
CA GLU A 184 -24.74 29.02 -2.37
C GLU A 184 -23.24 29.26 -2.20
N VAL A 185 -22.39 28.34 -2.67
CA VAL A 185 -20.92 28.49 -2.60
C VAL A 185 -20.47 29.72 -3.41
N LEU A 186 -21.04 29.92 -4.59
CA LEU A 186 -20.73 31.08 -5.42
C LEU A 186 -21.15 32.41 -4.77
N ALA A 187 -22.27 32.44 -4.04
CA ALA A 187 -22.70 33.61 -3.27
C ALA A 187 -21.71 33.94 -2.14
N ILE A 188 -21.30 32.93 -1.35
CA ILE A 188 -20.30 33.10 -0.27
C ILE A 188 -18.98 33.63 -0.85
N MET A 189 -18.53 33.08 -1.98
CA MET A 189 -17.32 33.54 -2.66
C MET A 189 -17.44 34.99 -3.12
N LYS A 190 -18.59 35.38 -3.70
CA LYS A 190 -18.85 36.74 -4.16
C LYS A 190 -18.87 37.74 -3.01
N GLU A 191 -19.52 37.39 -1.90
CA GLU A 191 -19.58 38.21 -0.68
C GLU A 191 -18.19 38.44 -0.08
N ASN A 192 -17.29 37.46 -0.21
CA ASN A 192 -15.94 37.51 0.36
C ASN A 192 -14.85 37.84 -0.67
N GLN A 193 -15.22 38.26 -1.88
CA GLN A 193 -14.30 38.41 -3.02
C GLN A 193 -13.08 39.28 -2.70
N GLN A 194 -13.29 40.44 -2.06
CA GLN A 194 -12.19 41.34 -1.68
C GLN A 194 -11.18 40.68 -0.73
N PHE A 195 -11.67 39.87 0.21
CA PHE A 195 -10.81 39.16 1.16
C PHE A 195 -10.08 37.99 0.50
N ILE A 196 -10.75 37.25 -0.38
CA ILE A 196 -10.12 36.19 -1.18
C ILE A 196 -9.01 36.77 -2.06
N ASP A 197 -9.21 37.92 -2.70
CA ASP A 197 -8.18 38.57 -3.52
C ASP A 197 -7.01 39.09 -2.68
N PHE A 198 -7.29 39.58 -1.46
CA PHE A 198 -6.25 39.88 -0.47
C PHE A 198 -5.42 38.64 -0.14
N LEU A 199 -6.06 37.50 0.15
CA LEU A 199 -5.35 36.24 0.44
C LEU A 199 -4.51 35.78 -0.76
N LYS A 200 -5.05 35.81 -1.99
CA LYS A 200 -4.28 35.44 -3.19
C LYS A 200 -3.01 36.26 -3.34
N ASN A 201 -3.12 37.59 -3.16
CA ASN A 201 -1.97 38.48 -3.22
C ASN A 201 -0.93 38.19 -2.12
N LYS A 202 -1.37 37.88 -0.90
CA LYS A 202 -0.47 37.59 0.24
C LYS A 202 0.18 36.21 0.18
N THR A 203 -0.55 35.21 -0.30
CA THR A 203 -0.12 33.81 -0.33
C THR A 203 0.57 33.40 -1.64
N GLY A 204 0.41 34.19 -2.70
CA GLY A 204 0.91 33.87 -4.04
C GLY A 204 0.12 32.76 -4.75
N LEU A 205 -1.04 32.36 -4.22
CA LEU A 205 -1.90 31.36 -4.86
C LEU A 205 -2.63 31.96 -6.07
N GLU A 206 -2.38 31.42 -7.26
CA GLU A 206 -3.05 31.86 -8.51
C GLU A 206 -4.58 31.64 -8.46
N PHE A 207 -5.01 30.57 -7.79
CA PHE A 207 -6.40 30.21 -7.63
C PHE A 207 -6.70 29.88 -6.15
N LEU A 208 -7.79 30.44 -5.64
CA LEU A 208 -8.26 30.24 -4.27
C LEU A 208 -9.79 30.25 -4.29
N THR A 209 -10.38 29.09 -4.05
CA THR A 209 -11.82 28.90 -3.82
C THR A 209 -12.13 28.62 -2.36
N LEU A 210 -13.41 28.52 -2.03
CA LEU A 210 -13.85 28.08 -0.71
C LEU A 210 -13.29 26.69 -0.36
N HIS A 211 -13.20 25.77 -1.33
CA HIS A 211 -12.58 24.45 -1.13
C HIS A 211 -11.10 24.56 -0.78
N ASP A 212 -10.38 25.48 -1.44
CA ASP A 212 -8.94 25.68 -1.26
C ASP A 212 -8.59 26.39 0.06
N MET A 213 -9.57 26.86 0.85
CA MET A 213 -9.31 27.57 2.11
C MET A 213 -8.49 26.76 3.10
N VAL A 214 -8.57 25.42 3.06
CA VAL A 214 -7.71 24.53 3.85
C VAL A 214 -6.22 24.76 3.57
N ARG A 215 -5.85 25.10 2.33
CA ARG A 215 -4.47 25.39 1.94
C ARG A 215 -3.94 26.64 2.63
N VAL A 216 -4.81 27.60 2.96
CA VAL A 216 -4.44 28.83 3.68
C VAL A 216 -4.49 28.61 5.19
N PHE A 217 -5.58 28.02 5.68
CA PHE A 217 -5.81 27.82 7.11
C PHE A 217 -4.80 26.86 7.74
N ASP A 218 -4.53 25.71 7.12
CA ASP A 218 -3.72 24.64 7.74
C ASP A 218 -2.29 25.09 8.10
N PRO A 219 -1.51 25.72 7.20
CA PRO A 219 -0.16 26.21 7.54
C PRO A 219 -0.16 27.28 8.62
N ILE A 220 -1.10 28.23 8.53
CA ILE A 220 -1.19 29.34 9.49
C ILE A 220 -1.60 28.81 10.86
N ASN A 221 -2.54 27.89 10.93
CA ASN A 221 -2.98 27.28 12.18
C ASN A 221 -1.86 26.48 12.85
N CYS A 222 -1.09 25.69 12.08
CA CYS A 222 0.07 24.97 12.62
C CYS A 222 1.14 25.94 13.13
N ALA A 223 1.50 26.97 12.34
CA ALA A 223 2.47 27.99 12.77
C ALA A 223 1.99 28.78 13.99
N LYS A 224 0.68 29.02 14.13
CA LYS A 224 0.10 29.68 15.31
C LYS A 224 0.19 28.82 16.56
N ILE A 225 -0.05 27.51 16.46
CA ILE A 225 0.10 26.57 17.58
C ILE A 225 1.56 26.52 18.05
N HIS A 226 2.52 26.55 17.12
CA HIS A 226 3.96 26.48 17.39
C HIS A 226 4.66 27.84 17.21
N SER A 227 4.04 28.91 17.71
CA SER A 227 4.52 30.29 17.56
C SER A 227 5.80 30.61 18.35
N ASP A 228 6.22 29.71 19.23
CA ASP A 228 7.51 29.72 19.92
C ASP A 228 8.68 29.35 19.01
N HIS A 229 8.42 28.59 17.94
CA HIS A 229 9.44 28.11 17.00
C HIS A 229 9.23 28.57 15.56
N HIS A 230 8.02 28.99 15.20
CA HIS A 230 7.68 29.42 13.84
C HIS A 230 7.13 30.83 13.79
N VAL A 231 7.54 31.57 12.77
CA VAL A 231 7.13 32.96 12.57
C VAL A 231 5.82 33.00 11.80
N ILE A 232 4.79 33.59 12.41
CA ILE A 232 3.54 33.91 11.73
C ILE A 232 3.77 35.19 10.91
N PRO A 233 3.35 35.25 9.63
CA PRO A 233 3.52 36.47 8.85
C PRO A 233 2.79 37.67 9.47
N ASP A 234 3.41 38.86 9.45
CA ASP A 234 2.86 40.09 10.05
C ASP A 234 1.46 40.49 9.55
N TRP A 235 1.08 40.03 8.36
CA TRP A 235 -0.24 40.31 7.80
C TRP A 235 -1.34 39.45 8.40
N VAL A 236 -1.01 38.38 9.13
CA VAL A 236 -1.98 37.52 9.82
C VAL A 236 -2.27 38.11 11.20
N THR A 237 -3.12 39.13 11.23
CA THR A 237 -3.68 39.65 12.49
C THR A 237 -4.73 38.69 13.04
N GLU A 238 -5.12 38.85 14.30
CA GLU A 238 -6.17 38.02 14.91
C GLU A 238 -7.50 38.10 14.14
N GLU A 239 -7.88 39.30 13.70
CA GLU A 239 -9.07 39.52 12.86
C GLU A 239 -8.99 38.78 11.52
N ILE A 240 -7.82 38.79 10.88
CA ILE A 240 -7.60 38.11 9.61
C ILE A 240 -7.63 36.59 9.81
N PHE A 241 -7.00 36.10 10.88
CA PHE A 241 -7.03 34.68 11.23
C PHE A 241 -8.46 34.20 11.50
N GLU A 242 -9.24 34.93 12.29
CA GLU A 242 -10.64 34.58 12.55
C GLU A 242 -11.50 34.57 11.28
N LYS A 243 -11.23 35.48 10.33
CA LYS A 243 -11.92 35.47 9.04
C LYS A 243 -11.51 34.27 8.17
N ILE A 244 -10.24 33.89 8.15
CA ILE A 244 -9.75 32.66 7.48
C ILE A 244 -10.40 31.43 8.11
N HIS A 245 -10.36 31.34 9.44
CA HIS A 245 -10.93 30.24 10.21
C HIS A 245 -12.45 30.11 9.99
N THR A 246 -13.18 31.23 9.96
CA THR A 246 -14.61 31.25 9.65
C THR A 246 -14.91 30.70 8.26
N LEU A 247 -14.18 31.16 7.23
CA LEU A 247 -14.36 30.67 5.86
C LEU A 247 -13.96 29.21 5.70
N PHE A 248 -12.92 28.76 6.41
CA PHE A 248 -12.54 27.36 6.46
C PHE A 248 -13.63 26.50 7.13
N ASN A 249 -14.17 26.92 8.27
CA ASN A 249 -15.24 26.20 8.94
C ASN A 249 -16.50 26.12 8.07
N ILE A 250 -16.84 27.20 7.36
CA ILE A 250 -17.91 27.18 6.35
C ILE A 250 -17.59 26.21 5.22
N SER A 251 -16.35 26.17 4.70
CA SER A 251 -16.01 25.24 3.62
C SER A 251 -16.20 23.78 4.02
N THR A 252 -15.91 23.43 5.28
CA THR A 252 -16.03 22.06 5.79
C THR A 252 -17.46 21.54 5.79
N THR A 253 -18.48 22.40 5.86
CA THR A 253 -19.89 21.98 5.81
C THR A 253 -20.30 21.47 4.44
N PHE A 254 -19.55 21.79 3.38
CA PHE A 254 -19.81 21.33 2.01
C PHE A 254 -19.07 20.03 1.65
N TRP A 255 -18.13 19.58 2.47
CA TRP A 255 -17.28 18.41 2.17
C TRP A 255 -18.02 17.08 2.16
N MET A 256 -19.08 16.97 2.95
CA MET A 256 -19.87 15.74 3.15
C MET A 256 -21.38 16.04 3.16
N SER A 257 -21.83 17.08 2.45
CA SER A 257 -23.21 17.57 2.57
C SER A 257 -24.23 16.84 1.71
N THR A 258 -23.86 16.28 0.56
CA THR A 258 -24.84 15.66 -0.35
C THR A 258 -25.06 14.18 -0.08
N PRO A 259 -26.27 13.66 -0.35
CA PRO A 259 -26.57 12.23 -0.25
C PRO A 259 -25.61 11.35 -1.04
N GLU A 260 -25.20 11.76 -2.25
CA GLU A 260 -24.28 10.99 -3.10
C GLU A 260 -22.88 10.91 -2.48
N VAL A 261 -22.37 12.01 -1.91
CA VAL A 261 -21.07 12.03 -1.25
C VAL A 261 -21.11 11.18 0.02
N LYS A 262 -22.13 11.37 0.87
CA LYS A 262 -22.33 10.57 2.09
C LYS A 262 -22.41 9.08 1.77
N LYS A 263 -23.17 8.71 0.73
CA LYS A 263 -23.31 7.32 0.27
C LYS A 263 -21.97 6.65 -0.01
N PHE A 264 -21.01 7.34 -0.62
CA PHE A 264 -19.71 6.75 -0.97
C PHE A 264 -18.58 7.05 0.02
N ARG A 265 -18.76 8.00 0.95
CA ARG A 265 -17.73 8.42 1.92
C ARG A 265 -18.25 8.32 3.35
N GLY A 266 -17.79 7.31 4.09
CA GLY A 266 -18.12 7.12 5.51
C GLY A 266 -19.27 6.15 5.79
N SER A 267 -20.09 5.82 4.79
CA SER A 267 -21.16 4.82 4.90
C SER A 267 -20.64 3.44 5.33
N TYR A 268 -19.52 3.00 4.74
CA TYR A 268 -18.93 1.70 5.05
C TYR A 268 -18.42 1.60 6.49
N LEU A 269 -17.82 2.69 7.01
CA LEU A 269 -17.38 2.76 8.41
C LEU A 269 -18.55 2.61 9.38
N ILE A 270 -19.66 3.28 9.11
CA ILE A 270 -20.88 3.17 9.94
C ILE A 270 -21.39 1.73 9.91
N TRP A 271 -21.40 1.10 8.73
CA TRP A 271 -21.86 -0.27 8.62
C TRP A 271 -20.95 -1.27 9.35
N GLU A 272 -19.63 -1.11 9.26
CA GLU A 272 -18.67 -1.93 10.01
C GLU A 272 -18.87 -1.81 11.54
N ILE A 273 -19.21 -0.61 12.02
CA ILE A 273 -19.54 -0.33 13.42
C ILE A 273 -20.84 -1.04 13.84
N ILE A 274 -21.88 -0.96 13.00
CA ILE A 274 -23.17 -1.63 13.24
C ILE A 274 -23.01 -3.15 13.22
N ASP A 275 -22.33 -3.69 12.23
CA ASP A 275 -22.13 -5.13 12.06
C ASP A 275 -21.42 -5.74 13.27
N ARG A 276 -20.41 -5.05 13.82
CA ARG A 276 -19.77 -5.47 15.08
C ARG A 276 -20.71 -5.41 16.27
N MET A 277 -21.55 -4.38 16.39
CA MET A 277 -22.55 -4.33 17.48
C MET A 277 -23.54 -5.49 17.37
N LYS A 278 -23.96 -5.84 16.15
CA LYS A 278 -24.84 -6.99 15.89
C LYS A 278 -24.16 -8.32 16.16
N ALA A 279 -22.90 -8.48 15.77
CA ALA A 279 -22.12 -9.67 16.08
C ALA A 279 -21.98 -9.85 17.60
N LYS A 280 -21.76 -8.75 18.33
CA LYS A 280 -21.69 -8.76 19.80
C LYS A 280 -23.04 -9.10 20.44
N SER A 281 -24.13 -8.46 19.98
CA SER A 281 -25.47 -8.67 20.55
C SER A 281 -26.06 -10.05 20.26
N SER A 282 -25.69 -10.65 19.13
CA SER A 282 -26.06 -12.03 18.77
C SER A 282 -25.18 -13.11 19.39
N GLY A 283 -24.08 -12.73 20.06
CA GLY A 283 -23.11 -13.66 20.63
C GLY A 283 -22.18 -14.33 19.60
N MET A 284 -22.20 -13.90 18.34
CA MET A 284 -21.22 -14.32 17.33
C MET A 284 -19.81 -13.82 17.68
N GLU A 285 -19.69 -12.57 18.13
CA GLU A 285 -18.48 -12.00 18.71
C GLU A 285 -18.60 -12.06 20.23
N LYS A 286 -17.72 -12.81 20.90
CA LYS A 286 -17.81 -13.06 22.35
C LYS A 286 -16.84 -12.20 23.16
N HIS A 287 -15.65 -11.94 22.63
CA HIS A 287 -14.52 -11.46 23.42
C HIS A 287 -14.29 -9.95 23.25
N LEU A 288 -14.37 -9.43 22.03
CA LEU A 288 -14.02 -8.04 21.72
C LEU A 288 -14.76 -7.06 22.64
N LYS A 289 -14.01 -6.17 23.30
CA LYS A 289 -14.50 -5.12 24.21
C LYS A 289 -14.24 -3.73 23.68
N PHE A 290 -13.11 -3.51 23.02
CA PHE A 290 -12.69 -2.19 22.54
C PHE A 290 -12.21 -2.26 21.09
N TYR A 291 -12.81 -1.45 20.23
CA TYR A 291 -12.39 -1.30 18.85
C TYR A 291 -12.09 0.17 18.56
N ALA A 292 -10.91 0.48 18.05
CA ALA A 292 -10.52 1.86 17.77
C ALA A 292 -10.16 2.11 16.32
N TYR A 293 -10.44 3.34 15.89
CA TYR A 293 -10.13 3.90 14.59
C TYR A 293 -9.32 5.19 14.75
N SER A 294 -8.04 5.13 14.39
CA SER A 294 -7.15 6.30 14.33
C SER A 294 -7.16 6.89 12.93
N ALA A 295 -7.74 8.08 12.77
CA ALA A 295 -8.06 8.62 11.45
C ALA A 295 -7.93 10.16 11.39
N HIS A 296 -8.73 10.79 10.55
CA HIS A 296 -8.63 12.21 10.20
C HIS A 296 -9.86 13.00 10.66
N ASP A 297 -9.75 14.33 10.64
CA ASP A 297 -10.89 15.24 10.79
C ASP A 297 -12.02 14.89 9.82
N LEU A 298 -11.68 14.65 8.54
CA LEU A 298 -12.64 14.22 7.52
C LEU A 298 -13.42 12.97 7.91
N THR A 299 -12.80 12.01 8.59
CA THR A 299 -13.45 10.78 9.05
C THR A 299 -14.53 11.09 10.09
N LEU A 300 -14.22 11.96 11.06
CA LEU A 300 -15.16 12.41 12.09
C LEU A 300 -16.27 13.27 11.47
N ILE A 301 -15.92 14.20 10.57
CA ILE A 301 -16.89 15.02 9.83
C ILE A 301 -17.86 14.13 9.06
N ALA A 302 -17.37 13.12 8.34
CA ALA A 302 -18.22 12.19 7.61
C ALA A 302 -19.18 11.43 8.53
N PHE A 303 -18.70 10.92 9.67
CA PHE A 303 -19.53 10.22 10.65
C PHE A 303 -20.61 11.14 11.25
N LEU A 304 -20.24 12.33 11.70
CA LEU A 304 -21.18 13.31 12.27
C LEU A 304 -22.20 13.83 11.24
N ASN A 305 -21.83 13.91 9.96
CA ASN A 305 -22.74 14.29 8.87
C ASN A 305 -23.80 13.22 8.58
N HIS A 306 -23.47 11.94 8.76
CA HIS A 306 -24.42 10.84 8.65
C HIS A 306 -25.40 10.81 9.82
N LEU A 307 -24.93 11.20 11.01
CA LEU A 307 -25.78 11.36 12.20
C LEU A 307 -26.65 12.63 12.15
N GLU A 308 -26.46 13.49 11.15
CA GLU A 308 -27.19 14.77 11.00
C GLU A 308 -26.97 15.75 12.17
N VAL A 309 -25.80 15.66 12.83
CA VAL A 309 -25.43 16.53 13.97
C VAL A 309 -24.28 17.48 13.66
N TYR A 310 -23.58 17.31 12.52
CA TYR A 310 -22.44 18.15 12.16
C TYR A 310 -22.85 19.61 11.85
N SER A 311 -22.08 20.57 12.35
CA SER A 311 -22.22 21.99 12.04
C SER A 311 -20.87 22.69 11.91
N LYS A 312 -20.85 23.90 11.35
CA LYS A 312 -19.60 24.69 11.15
C LYS A 312 -18.84 25.01 12.45
N SER A 313 -19.50 24.99 13.61
CA SER A 313 -18.84 25.20 14.92
C SER A 313 -18.24 23.92 15.50
N MET A 314 -18.43 22.77 14.84
CA MET A 314 -18.01 21.45 15.32
C MET A 314 -16.81 20.89 14.56
N PHE A 315 -16.03 21.73 13.88
CA PHE A 315 -14.81 21.26 13.21
C PHE A 315 -13.93 20.47 14.20
N PRO A 316 -13.53 19.23 13.87
CA PRO A 316 -12.83 18.38 14.84
C PRO A 316 -11.41 18.89 15.10
N ALA A 317 -11.13 19.35 16.32
CA ALA A 317 -9.79 19.70 16.80
C ALA A 317 -8.88 18.47 16.86
N TYR A 318 -7.57 18.68 16.99
CA TYR A 318 -6.62 17.58 17.21
C TYR A 318 -7.01 16.77 18.45
N CYS A 319 -6.87 15.44 18.37
CA CYS A 319 -7.32 14.50 19.41
C CYS A 319 -8.81 14.55 19.77
N SER A 320 -9.65 15.06 18.87
CA SER A 320 -11.10 14.86 18.97
C SER A 320 -11.44 13.38 18.83
N ILE A 321 -12.48 12.93 19.54
CA ILE A 321 -12.90 11.53 19.61
C ILE A 321 -14.43 11.43 19.65
N ILE A 322 -14.95 10.44 18.92
CA ILE A 322 -16.32 9.95 19.00
C ILE A 322 -16.27 8.59 19.69
N LEU A 323 -17.05 8.42 20.76
CA LEU A 323 -17.22 7.15 21.45
C LEU A 323 -18.61 6.61 21.15
N ILE A 324 -18.68 5.34 20.75
CA ILE A 324 -19.91 4.60 20.49
C ILE A 324 -19.94 3.42 21.47
N GLU A 325 -20.87 3.45 22.41
CA GLU A 325 -21.02 2.46 23.47
C GLU A 325 -22.26 1.60 23.20
N LEU A 326 -22.05 0.28 23.14
CA LEU A 326 -23.13 -0.70 23.08
C LEU A 326 -23.48 -1.12 24.52
N LEU A 327 -24.70 -0.79 24.91
CA LEU A 327 -25.26 -1.03 26.22
C LEU A 327 -26.32 -2.14 26.14
N GLU A 328 -26.50 -2.87 27.23
CA GLU A 328 -27.57 -3.86 27.39
C GLU A 328 -28.41 -3.49 28.62
N LYS A 329 -29.73 -3.60 28.48
CA LYS A 329 -30.69 -3.51 29.58
C LYS A 329 -31.87 -4.45 29.27
N ASP A 330 -32.21 -5.32 30.22
CA ASP A 330 -33.35 -6.25 30.12
C ASP A 330 -33.32 -7.11 28.84
N GLY A 331 -32.13 -7.56 28.42
CA GLY A 331 -31.93 -8.34 27.18
C GLY A 331 -32.06 -7.54 25.88
N GLN A 332 -32.28 -6.23 25.96
CA GLN A 332 -32.31 -5.32 24.82
C GLN A 332 -31.01 -4.52 24.72
N TYR A 333 -30.61 -4.19 23.50
CA TYR A 333 -29.36 -3.48 23.23
C TYR A 333 -29.61 -2.04 22.79
N PHE A 334 -28.79 -1.14 23.31
CA PHE A 334 -28.86 0.30 23.09
C PHE A 334 -27.49 0.86 22.69
N VAL A 335 -27.48 1.96 21.96
CA VAL A 335 -26.29 2.64 21.45
C VAL A 335 -26.26 4.03 22.05
N GLN A 336 -25.21 4.33 22.81
CA GLN A 336 -24.94 5.66 23.34
C GLN A 336 -23.73 6.25 22.63
N LEU A 337 -23.86 7.49 22.14
CA LEU A 337 -22.77 8.19 21.49
C LEU A 337 -22.30 9.38 22.32
N PHE A 338 -20.99 9.62 22.30
CA PHE A 338 -20.37 10.79 22.90
C PHE A 338 -19.39 11.44 21.93
N TYR A 339 -19.20 12.74 22.06
CA TYR A 339 -18.20 13.51 21.32
C TYR A 339 -17.37 14.35 22.28
N LYS A 340 -16.05 14.33 22.08
CA LYS A 340 -15.09 15.20 22.77
C LYS A 340 -14.26 15.88 21.70
N ASN A 341 -14.27 17.21 21.69
CA ASN A 341 -13.56 18.00 20.70
C ASN A 341 -12.22 18.51 21.24
N GLY A 342 -11.15 17.72 21.12
CA GLY A 342 -9.84 18.08 21.65
C GLY A 342 -9.85 18.15 23.17
N SER A 343 -9.72 19.36 23.75
CA SER A 343 -9.66 19.56 25.21
C SER A 343 -11.03 19.76 25.89
N THR A 344 -12.14 19.78 25.15
CA THR A 344 -13.48 19.95 25.74
C THR A 344 -13.87 18.78 26.65
N LYS A 345 -14.93 18.96 27.44
CA LYS A 345 -15.57 17.83 28.14
C LYS A 345 -16.18 16.86 27.11
N LEU A 346 -16.32 15.61 27.50
CA LEU A 346 -17.03 14.59 26.74
C LEU A 346 -18.53 14.86 26.90
N GLU A 347 -19.24 15.03 25.80
CA GLU A 347 -20.68 15.34 25.79
C GLU A 347 -21.45 14.25 25.05
N PRO A 348 -22.64 13.86 25.53
CA PRO A 348 -23.51 12.95 24.78
C PRO A 348 -23.96 13.61 23.48
N LEU A 349 -24.02 12.84 22.40
CA LEU A 349 -24.59 13.30 21.14
C LEU A 349 -26.10 13.10 21.16
N GLU A 350 -26.84 14.19 20.98
CA GLU A 350 -28.29 14.16 20.80
C GLU A 350 -28.62 13.84 19.34
N LEU A 351 -29.38 12.76 19.12
CA LEU A 351 -29.76 12.30 17.80
C LEU A 351 -31.19 12.72 17.48
N ASN A 352 -31.40 13.32 16.31
CA ASN A 352 -32.73 13.80 15.92
C ASN A 352 -33.73 12.68 15.59
N PHE A 353 -33.23 11.46 15.33
CA PHE A 353 -34.04 10.33 14.87
C PHE A 353 -34.34 9.28 15.96
N CYS A 354 -33.71 9.36 17.14
CA CYS A 354 -34.01 8.48 18.27
C CYS A 354 -33.61 9.11 19.60
N LYS A 355 -34.27 8.69 20.69
CA LYS A 355 -33.92 9.12 22.05
C LYS A 355 -32.59 8.49 22.48
N SER A 356 -31.72 9.25 23.15
CA SER A 356 -30.46 8.75 23.72
C SER A 356 -30.71 8.06 25.08
N PRO A 357 -30.18 6.85 25.35
CA PRO A 357 -29.49 5.94 24.43
C PRO A 357 -30.45 5.33 23.40
N CYS A 358 -30.01 5.25 22.14
CA CYS A 358 -30.82 4.81 21.00
C CYS A 358 -30.98 3.29 21.00
N SER A 359 -32.13 2.71 20.65
CA SER A 359 -32.19 1.25 20.48
C SER A 359 -31.28 0.82 19.33
N LEU A 360 -30.60 -0.33 19.44
CA LEU A 360 -29.73 -0.85 18.37
C LEU A 360 -30.52 -1.07 17.07
N PHE A 361 -31.79 -1.46 17.18
CA PHE A 361 -32.70 -1.64 16.05
C PHE A 361 -32.97 -0.31 15.32
N ASP A 362 -33.34 0.75 16.05
CA ASP A 362 -33.61 2.06 15.43
C ASP A 362 -32.33 2.66 14.83
N PHE A 363 -31.19 2.47 15.50
CA PHE A 363 -29.90 2.89 14.99
C PHE A 363 -29.54 2.17 13.67
N GLU A 364 -29.70 0.84 13.60
CA GLU A 364 -29.51 0.08 12.35
C GLU A 364 -30.47 0.53 11.25
N GLN A 365 -31.76 0.69 11.60
CA GLN A 365 -32.81 1.05 10.64
C GLN A 365 -32.51 2.37 9.94
N LYS A 366 -31.99 3.37 10.67
CA LYS A 366 -31.55 4.66 10.12
C LYS A 366 -30.50 4.51 9.00
N PHE A 367 -29.59 3.54 9.13
CA PHE A 367 -28.46 3.37 8.21
C PHE A 367 -28.63 2.21 7.20
N SER A 368 -29.71 1.45 7.30
CA SER A 368 -30.00 0.34 6.37
C SER A 368 -30.00 0.76 4.88
N GLY A 369 -30.42 1.98 4.58
CA GLY A 369 -30.51 2.51 3.21
C GLY A 369 -29.19 2.99 2.59
N ILE A 370 -28.10 3.09 3.36
CA ILE A 370 -26.80 3.59 2.88
C ILE A 370 -25.75 2.49 2.68
N TYR A 371 -26.08 1.24 2.98
CA TYR A 371 -25.16 0.12 2.82
C TYR A 371 -24.82 -0.14 1.35
N ILE A 372 -23.53 -0.34 1.07
CA ILE A 372 -23.01 -0.69 -0.25
C ILE A 372 -22.25 -2.02 -0.13
N PRO A 373 -22.82 -3.15 -0.61
CA PRO A 373 -22.19 -4.45 -0.52
C PRO A 373 -20.86 -4.54 -1.27
N ASP A 374 -20.77 -3.90 -2.43
CA ASP A 374 -19.52 -3.77 -3.19
C ASP A 374 -19.27 -2.30 -3.52
N TRP A 375 -18.42 -1.66 -2.70
CA TRP A 375 -18.08 -0.25 -2.86
C TRP A 375 -17.37 0.03 -4.19
N LYS A 376 -16.51 -0.89 -4.66
CA LYS A 376 -15.70 -0.68 -5.87
C LYS A 376 -16.57 -0.73 -7.12
N ASP A 377 -17.47 -1.70 -7.18
CA ASP A 377 -18.44 -1.83 -8.27
C ASP A 377 -19.43 -0.66 -8.25
N ALA A 378 -19.94 -0.29 -7.07
CA ALA A 378 -20.86 0.83 -6.93
C ALA A 378 -20.24 2.18 -7.33
N CYS A 379 -18.92 2.36 -7.14
CA CYS A 379 -18.19 3.55 -7.59
C CYS A 379 -17.84 3.54 -9.10
N LYS A 380 -18.25 2.51 -9.88
CA LYS A 380 -17.99 2.40 -11.33
C LYS A 380 -16.51 2.52 -11.72
N LEU A 381 -15.62 2.02 -10.86
CA LEU A 381 -14.17 2.13 -11.09
C LEU A 381 -13.68 1.41 -12.36
N HIS A 382 -14.39 0.38 -12.80
CA HIS A 382 -14.03 -0.42 -13.97
C HIS A 382 -14.46 0.22 -15.31
N GLU A 383 -15.64 0.84 -15.37
CA GLU A 383 -16.19 1.45 -16.60
C GLU A 383 -15.27 2.57 -17.13
N MET A 384 -14.73 3.43 -16.24
CA MET A 384 -13.82 4.51 -16.67
C MET A 384 -12.40 4.05 -16.94
N ARG A 385 -11.94 2.92 -16.38
CA ARG A 385 -10.61 2.37 -16.69
C ARG A 385 -10.59 1.88 -18.14
N ILE A 386 -11.70 1.30 -18.61
CA ILE A 386 -11.91 0.92 -20.01
C ILE A 386 -11.93 2.18 -20.90
N GLU A 387 -12.68 3.22 -20.55
CA GLU A 387 -12.72 4.48 -21.31
C GLU A 387 -11.37 5.23 -21.34
N LYS A 388 -10.61 5.25 -20.24
CA LYS A 388 -9.25 5.83 -20.21
C LYS A 388 -8.28 5.03 -21.08
N THR A 389 -8.35 3.70 -21.03
CA THR A 389 -7.50 2.83 -21.85
C THR A 389 -7.87 2.96 -23.34
N MET A 390 -9.16 3.12 -23.65
CA MET A 390 -9.67 3.39 -25.00
C MET A 390 -9.30 4.80 -25.51
N SER A 391 -9.30 5.82 -24.66
CA SER A 391 -8.93 7.20 -25.05
C SER A 391 -7.42 7.43 -25.16
N SER A 392 -6.59 6.70 -24.40
CA SER A 392 -5.12 6.77 -24.52
C SER A 392 -4.56 5.83 -25.59
N GLY A 393 -5.23 4.70 -25.88
CA GLY A 393 -4.82 3.72 -26.90
C GLY A 393 -5.49 3.89 -28.27
N GLY A 394 -6.63 4.60 -28.34
CA GLY A 394 -7.48 4.66 -29.53
C GLY A 394 -6.83 5.28 -30.77
N LYS A 395 -5.87 6.20 -30.60
CA LYS A 395 -5.15 6.80 -31.74
C LYS A 395 -4.07 5.89 -32.34
N SER A 396 -3.50 4.97 -31.56
CA SER A 396 -2.54 3.98 -32.07
C SER A 396 -3.28 2.83 -32.77
N PHE A 397 -4.37 2.36 -32.16
CA PHE A 397 -5.14 1.23 -32.66
C PHE A 397 -5.93 1.58 -33.93
N GLN A 398 -6.53 2.77 -34.04
CA GLN A 398 -7.17 3.19 -35.31
C GLN A 398 -6.17 3.37 -36.45
N VAL A 399 -4.97 3.90 -36.17
CA VAL A 399 -3.92 4.05 -37.18
C VAL A 399 -3.34 2.69 -37.59
N GLU A 400 -3.17 1.76 -36.65
CA GLU A 400 -2.76 0.38 -36.95
C GLU A 400 -3.86 -0.38 -37.70
N MET A 401 -5.14 -0.18 -37.39
CA MET A 401 -6.26 -0.80 -38.10
C MET A 401 -6.40 -0.23 -39.52
N GLU A 402 -6.29 1.09 -39.70
CA GLU A 402 -6.30 1.72 -41.03
C GLU A 402 -5.09 1.32 -41.87
N ASN A 403 -3.92 1.12 -41.25
CA ASN A 403 -2.72 0.63 -41.93
C ASN A 403 -2.85 -0.85 -42.29
N PHE A 404 -3.46 -1.66 -41.43
CA PHE A 404 -3.74 -3.08 -41.67
C PHE A 404 -4.78 -3.26 -42.78
N GLU A 405 -5.84 -2.44 -42.80
CA GLU A 405 -6.83 -2.41 -43.88
C GLU A 405 -6.22 -1.96 -45.21
N LYS A 406 -5.30 -0.97 -45.19
CA LYS A 406 -4.53 -0.56 -46.37
C LYS A 406 -3.55 -1.63 -46.85
N GLU A 407 -2.94 -2.40 -45.96
CA GLU A 407 -2.07 -3.53 -46.30
C GLU A 407 -2.86 -4.69 -46.91
N ILE A 408 -4.06 -5.00 -46.38
CA ILE A 408 -4.98 -5.97 -46.96
C ILE A 408 -5.48 -5.52 -48.34
N ALA A 409 -5.84 -4.23 -48.49
CA ALA A 409 -6.23 -3.67 -49.78
C ALA A 409 -5.07 -3.70 -50.80
N ALA A 410 -3.83 -3.44 -50.37
CA ALA A 410 -2.64 -3.50 -51.21
C ALA A 410 -2.25 -4.95 -51.58
N GLN A 411 -2.45 -5.92 -50.70
CA GLN A 411 -2.27 -7.35 -50.99
C GLN A 411 -3.32 -7.89 -51.95
N ASN A 412 -4.58 -7.45 -51.82
CA ASN A 412 -5.66 -7.82 -52.74
C ASN A 412 -5.47 -7.18 -54.13
N ALA A 413 -4.97 -5.94 -54.20
CA ALA A 413 -4.60 -5.30 -55.46
C ALA A 413 -3.38 -5.95 -56.15
N ARG A 414 -2.42 -6.49 -55.39
CA ARG A 414 -1.28 -7.25 -55.93
C ARG A 414 -1.66 -8.66 -56.41
N SER A 415 -2.67 -9.25 -55.79
CA SER A 415 -3.19 -10.58 -56.16
C SER A 415 -4.03 -10.58 -57.44
N GLN A 416 -4.54 -9.42 -57.86
CA GLN A 416 -5.28 -9.26 -59.13
C GLN A 416 -4.40 -8.86 -60.33
N ALA A 417 -3.10 -8.61 -60.13
CA ALA A 417 -2.18 -8.15 -61.18
C ALA A 417 -1.20 -9.23 -61.69
N ILE A 418 -1.30 -10.48 -61.21
CA ILE A 418 -0.40 -11.57 -61.65
C ILE A 418 -1.25 -12.78 -62.06
N GLY A 419 -1.70 -12.75 -63.31
CA GLY A 419 -2.48 -13.80 -63.94
C GLY A 419 -2.21 -13.86 -65.44
N SER A 420 -0.97 -14.16 -65.85
CA SER A 420 -0.66 -14.72 -67.18
C SER A 420 0.70 -15.42 -67.15
N GLY A 421 0.74 -16.72 -67.46
CA GLY A 421 2.00 -17.46 -67.61
C GLY A 421 1.94 -18.92 -67.20
N SER A 422 1.83 -19.79 -68.20
CA SER A 422 1.88 -21.26 -68.17
C SER A 422 3.17 -21.85 -67.55
N GLY A 423 3.05 -23.03 -66.89
CA GLY A 423 4.17 -24.00 -66.85
C GLY A 423 4.60 -24.59 -65.50
N ARG A 424 3.83 -25.56 -64.99
CA ARG A 424 4.23 -26.82 -64.29
C ARG A 424 5.50 -26.86 -63.41
N VAL A 425 5.34 -26.83 -62.08
CA VAL A 425 6.13 -27.61 -61.10
C VAL A 425 5.23 -27.96 -59.90
N GLN A 426 5.16 -29.24 -59.52
CA GLN A 426 4.42 -29.79 -58.37
C GLN A 426 5.05 -29.35 -57.04
N ALA A 427 4.25 -28.79 -56.14
CA ALA A 427 4.65 -28.41 -54.78
C ALA A 427 3.95 -29.30 -53.74
N ASN A 428 4.74 -29.85 -52.81
CA ASN A 428 4.28 -30.45 -51.57
C ASN A 428 3.96 -29.33 -50.55
N LEU A 429 2.74 -29.31 -50.02
CA LEU A 429 2.32 -28.45 -48.91
C LEU A 429 1.71 -29.33 -47.80
N GLN A 430 2.27 -29.26 -46.59
CA GLN A 430 1.65 -29.66 -45.33
C GLN A 430 1.53 -28.40 -44.46
N PHE A 431 0.35 -27.80 -44.32
CA PHE A 431 -0.84 -28.16 -43.50
C PHE A 431 -0.79 -27.54 -42.09
N LEU A 432 -1.50 -26.40 -41.98
CA LEU A 432 -2.26 -25.98 -40.80
C LEU A 432 -3.45 -26.93 -40.57
N PRO A 433 -4.05 -26.94 -39.35
CA PRO A 433 -5.49 -27.15 -39.29
C PRO A 433 -6.23 -26.13 -38.41
N HIS A 434 -7.32 -25.64 -38.98
CA HIS A 434 -8.44 -24.95 -38.33
C HIS A 434 -9.56 -25.94 -38.00
N SER A 435 -10.31 -25.60 -36.98
CA SER A 435 -11.52 -26.24 -36.47
C SER A 435 -12.77 -26.12 -37.38
N LEU A 436 -13.60 -27.17 -37.33
CA LEU A 436 -15.08 -27.26 -37.51
C LEU A 436 -15.69 -27.26 -38.93
N GLN A 437 -16.25 -28.40 -39.33
CA GLN A 437 -17.60 -28.54 -39.95
C GLN A 437 -18.14 -29.99 -39.83
N ARG A 438 -19.45 -30.11 -39.56
CA ARG A 438 -20.34 -31.29 -39.31
C ARG A 438 -20.55 -32.18 -40.59
N PRO A 439 -21.32 -33.32 -40.68
CA PRO A 439 -22.56 -33.73 -39.95
C PRO A 439 -22.89 -35.26 -39.75
N PHE A 440 -24.01 -35.50 -39.04
CA PHE A 440 -24.97 -36.65 -39.01
C PHE A 440 -24.60 -38.06 -39.56
N SER A 441 -24.82 -39.13 -38.77
CA SER A 441 -25.96 -40.09 -38.90
C SER A 441 -25.75 -41.47 -38.21
N ASN A 442 -26.82 -41.95 -37.58
CA ASN A 442 -27.19 -43.28 -37.04
C ASN A 442 -26.39 -44.55 -37.43
N ALA A 443 -26.15 -45.46 -36.46
CA ALA A 443 -26.75 -46.82 -36.44
C ALA A 443 -26.33 -47.68 -35.20
N GLN A 444 -27.37 -48.24 -34.56
CA GLN A 444 -27.52 -49.59 -33.96
C GLN A 444 -26.75 -50.07 -32.70
N MET A 445 -27.57 -50.41 -31.69
CA MET A 445 -27.29 -51.33 -30.56
C MET A 445 -27.30 -52.81 -30.99
N PRO A 446 -26.81 -53.74 -30.13
CA PRO A 446 -27.62 -54.43 -29.10
C PRO A 446 -26.90 -54.51 -27.72
N ALA A 447 -27.51 -54.19 -26.57
CA ALA A 447 -28.53 -54.88 -25.76
C ALA A 447 -28.00 -55.89 -24.68
N GLN A 448 -28.18 -55.47 -23.41
CA GLN A 448 -28.39 -56.23 -22.14
C GLN A 448 -27.17 -56.97 -21.51
N SER A 449 -26.91 -56.94 -20.18
CA SER A 449 -27.82 -56.91 -19.02
C SER A 449 -27.19 -56.43 -17.68
N LYS A 450 -28.04 -55.76 -16.86
CA LYS A 450 -28.14 -55.52 -15.39
C LYS A 450 -26.98 -55.93 -14.45
N SER A 451 -26.53 -55.15 -13.45
CA SER A 451 -27.30 -54.65 -12.30
C SER A 451 -26.53 -53.67 -11.36
N THR A 452 -27.29 -52.84 -10.64
CA THR A 452 -27.02 -52.06 -9.39
C THR A 452 -26.00 -50.91 -9.37
N MET A 453 -26.51 -49.67 -9.45
CA MET A 453 -25.84 -48.43 -9.04
C MET A 453 -26.26 -48.03 -7.62
N PHE A 454 -25.29 -47.83 -6.73
CA PHE A 454 -25.39 -46.96 -5.56
C PHE A 454 -24.72 -45.62 -5.92
N ASN A 455 -25.42 -44.51 -5.71
CA ASN A 455 -24.87 -43.16 -5.77
C ASN A 455 -24.05 -42.86 -4.50
N PRO A 456 -22.84 -42.28 -4.61
CA PRO A 456 -22.29 -41.43 -3.57
C PRO A 456 -22.48 -39.96 -3.95
N THR A 457 -23.22 -39.26 -3.09
CA THR A 457 -23.40 -37.81 -3.03
C THR A 457 -22.05 -37.11 -2.76
N PRO A 458 -21.78 -35.90 -3.31
CA PRO A 458 -20.61 -35.12 -2.92
C PRO A 458 -20.88 -34.41 -1.59
N ALA A 459 -20.13 -34.78 -0.55
CA ALA A 459 -20.15 -34.12 0.75
C ALA A 459 -19.32 -32.82 0.72
N VAL A 460 -19.91 -31.81 1.34
CA VAL A 460 -19.48 -30.41 1.43
C VAL A 460 -18.59 -30.22 2.66
N ASN A 461 -17.55 -29.40 2.50
CA ASN A 461 -16.72 -28.86 3.58
C ASN A 461 -17.56 -27.99 4.53
N GLN A 462 -17.77 -28.48 5.75
CA GLN A 462 -18.20 -27.72 6.91
C GLN A 462 -17.57 -28.36 8.14
N TYR A 463 -16.51 -27.75 8.70
CA TYR A 463 -16.24 -27.82 10.14
C TYR A 463 -15.51 -26.56 10.58
N TYR A 464 -16.30 -25.62 11.10
CA TYR A 464 -15.89 -24.57 12.02
C TYR A 464 -16.54 -24.87 13.39
N HIS A 465 -15.76 -24.66 14.44
CA HIS A 465 -16.12 -24.44 15.85
C HIS A 465 -17.14 -25.36 16.52
N GLN A 466 -16.64 -26.22 17.42
CA GLN A 466 -17.39 -26.62 18.60
C GLN A 466 -16.66 -26.18 19.87
N SER A 467 -17.31 -25.27 20.58
CA SER A 467 -17.05 -24.83 21.94
C SER A 467 -17.44 -25.92 22.94
N ALA A 468 -16.60 -26.17 23.95
CA ALA A 468 -16.99 -26.91 25.13
C ALA A 468 -17.41 -25.94 26.24
N ALA A 469 -18.63 -26.13 26.77
CA ALA A 469 -19.14 -25.50 27.99
C ALA A 469 -19.85 -26.58 28.83
N ALA A 470 -19.42 -26.74 30.08
CA ALA A 470 -20.13 -27.30 31.26
C ALA A 470 -19.08 -27.40 32.40
N VAL A 471 -19.01 -26.46 33.36
CA VAL A 471 -19.72 -26.39 34.66
C VAL A 471 -19.52 -27.64 35.54
N ILE A 472 -18.76 -27.50 36.65
CA ILE A 472 -19.13 -27.95 38.01
C ILE A 472 -18.51 -26.96 39.04
N GLU A 473 -19.36 -26.47 39.95
CA GLU A 473 -19.07 -25.66 41.13
C GLU A 473 -18.29 -26.44 42.21
N ALA A 474 -17.34 -25.78 42.89
CA ALA A 474 -17.04 -26.06 44.30
C ALA A 474 -16.24 -24.90 44.93
N ALA A 475 -16.74 -24.37 46.05
CA ALA A 475 -16.01 -23.62 47.06
C ALA A 475 -16.23 -24.31 48.42
N PRO A 476 -15.60 -23.90 49.53
CA PRO A 476 -14.17 -23.71 49.80
C PRO A 476 -13.72 -24.53 51.05
N SER A 477 -12.42 -24.79 51.25
CA SER A 477 -11.87 -25.18 52.56
C SER A 477 -10.46 -24.59 52.72
N ARG A 478 -10.27 -23.55 53.54
CA ARG A 478 -9.91 -23.60 54.97
C ARG A 478 -8.77 -24.59 55.29
N TYR A 479 -7.55 -24.07 55.31
CA TYR A 479 -6.57 -24.40 56.33
C TYR A 479 -5.90 -23.09 56.80
N THR A 480 -6.07 -22.81 58.08
CA THR A 480 -5.45 -21.72 58.83
C THR A 480 -4.24 -22.24 59.59
N ASP A 481 -3.35 -21.29 59.93
CA ASP A 481 -2.37 -21.29 61.04
C ASP A 481 -1.07 -22.09 60.85
N VAL A 482 0.12 -21.65 61.29
CA VAL A 482 0.60 -20.46 62.02
C VAL A 482 2.14 -20.46 61.93
N LEU A 483 2.77 -19.30 61.73
CA LEU A 483 3.93 -18.79 62.50
C LEU A 483 4.40 -17.41 61.97
N ASN A 484 3.90 -16.37 62.64
CA ASN A 484 4.58 -15.16 63.16
C ASN A 484 6.12 -15.10 62.96
N ARG A 485 6.82 -13.98 62.72
CA ARG A 485 6.79 -12.55 63.17
C ARG A 485 8.08 -11.96 62.51
N ALA A 486 8.35 -10.68 62.26
CA ALA A 486 7.88 -9.38 62.72
C ALA A 486 8.45 -8.31 61.76
N GLY A 487 7.81 -7.15 61.67
CA GLY A 487 8.44 -5.93 61.12
C GLY A 487 7.49 -4.98 60.39
N GLU A 488 6.47 -4.48 61.08
CA GLU A 488 5.66 -3.31 60.68
C GLU A 488 6.43 -1.99 60.86
N ALA A 489 6.02 -0.99 60.07
CA ALA A 489 5.92 0.46 60.32
C ALA A 489 6.36 1.23 59.07
N ASP A 490 5.63 2.14 58.43
CA ASP A 490 4.30 2.78 58.56
C ASP A 490 4.00 3.30 57.13
N ALA A 491 2.84 3.09 56.49
CA ALA A 491 1.60 3.87 56.65
C ALA A 491 1.85 5.40 56.68
N ALA A 492 1.15 6.28 55.97
CA ALA A 492 0.05 6.23 55.04
C ALA A 492 -0.23 7.68 54.59
N LYS A 493 -1.04 7.81 53.52
CA LYS A 493 -1.98 8.93 53.24
C LYS A 493 -1.37 10.31 52.94
N PHE A 494 -1.73 10.87 51.77
CA PHE A 494 -2.81 11.85 51.72
C PHE A 494 -3.35 12.05 50.30
N THR A 495 -4.65 12.27 50.26
CA THR A 495 -5.58 12.42 49.14
C THR A 495 -5.51 13.77 48.43
N SER A 496 -5.90 13.75 47.15
CA SER A 496 -6.59 14.77 46.32
C SER A 496 -6.37 16.26 46.58
N GLN A 497 -6.17 17.02 45.48
CA GLN A 497 -6.98 18.22 45.17
C GLN A 497 -6.67 18.83 43.80
N VAL A 498 -7.68 19.50 43.27
CA VAL A 498 -7.88 20.03 41.92
C VAL A 498 -8.19 21.54 42.05
N LEU A 499 -7.82 22.33 41.01
CA LEU A 499 -8.18 23.75 40.67
C LEU A 499 -7.19 24.89 41.11
N PRO A 500 -7.26 26.13 40.55
CA PRO A 500 -6.73 26.58 39.24
C PRO A 500 -6.06 28.00 39.28
N GLN A 501 -5.59 28.49 38.11
CA GLN A 501 -5.33 29.89 37.66
C GLN A 501 -4.73 30.97 38.62
N ASP A 502 -3.65 31.66 38.19
CA ASP A 502 -3.69 33.12 37.88
C ASP A 502 -2.34 33.75 37.48
N VAL A 503 -2.46 34.97 36.94
CA VAL A 503 -1.57 35.73 36.05
C VAL A 503 -0.84 36.88 36.78
N ASN A 504 0.43 37.12 36.37
CA ASN A 504 1.17 38.41 36.29
C ASN A 504 1.95 39.06 37.46
N LEU A 505 3.14 39.56 37.03
CA LEU A 505 3.82 40.85 37.30
C LEU A 505 4.88 40.97 38.44
N VAL A 506 6.12 41.32 38.06
CA VAL A 506 6.83 42.62 38.33
C VAL A 506 8.39 42.54 38.43
N LYS A 507 9.08 43.24 37.50
CA LYS A 507 10.32 44.10 37.59
C LYS A 507 11.66 43.47 38.07
N SER A 508 12.88 43.94 37.77
CA SER A 508 13.51 45.06 37.02
C SER A 508 15.03 45.02 37.29
N ARG A 509 15.90 45.32 36.30
CA ARG A 509 17.17 46.13 36.38
C ARG A 509 17.87 46.05 34.99
N ARG A 510 18.05 47.13 34.19
CA ARG A 510 19.07 48.23 34.22
C ARG A 510 20.50 47.67 34.41
N THR A 511 21.55 48.00 33.62
CA THR A 511 21.89 49.19 32.82
C THR A 511 23.19 48.96 31.99
N GLU A 512 23.47 49.90 31.07
CA GLU A 512 24.80 50.29 30.50
C GLU A 512 25.47 49.38 29.44
N SER A 513 26.13 49.86 28.37
CA SER A 513 26.46 51.21 27.89
C SER A 513 27.05 51.13 26.46
N ARG A 514 26.79 52.17 25.64
CA ARG A 514 27.41 52.47 24.33
C ARG A 514 28.59 53.45 24.53
N PRO A 515 29.53 53.62 23.58
CA PRO A 515 29.51 54.82 22.71
C PRO A 515 30.07 54.56 21.27
N THR A 516 29.48 54.97 20.14
CA THR A 516 29.33 56.29 19.46
C THR A 516 30.61 57.00 18.96
N THR A 517 30.67 57.26 17.65
CA THR A 517 31.18 58.50 16.99
C THR A 517 30.59 58.50 15.56
N SER A 518 29.56 59.29 15.17
CA SER A 518 29.51 60.71 14.71
C SER A 518 30.65 61.12 13.77
N THR A 519 30.45 61.75 12.59
CA THR A 519 29.95 63.13 12.34
C THR A 519 29.78 63.33 10.79
N ALA A 520 28.67 63.90 10.26
CA ALA A 520 28.38 65.31 9.87
C ALA A 520 28.62 65.66 8.36
N THR A 521 27.56 65.88 7.54
CA THR A 521 27.00 67.15 6.95
C THR A 521 27.80 67.70 5.74
N LEU A 522 27.32 68.12 4.54
CA LEU A 522 26.29 69.06 4.00
C LEU A 522 26.25 68.84 2.44
N ALA A 523 25.14 68.74 1.68
CA ALA A 523 24.23 69.75 1.10
C ALA A 523 24.26 69.78 -0.48
N THR A 524 23.06 69.64 -1.10
CA THR A 524 22.57 70.15 -2.43
C THR A 524 23.41 69.96 -3.70
N THR A 525 22.94 69.32 -4.80
CA THR A 525 21.88 69.77 -5.72
C THR A 525 21.42 68.64 -6.69
N PHE A 526 20.22 68.79 -7.28
CA PHE A 526 19.56 67.94 -8.28
C PHE A 526 20.39 67.64 -9.56
N SER A 527 20.38 66.40 -10.05
CA SER A 527 19.86 66.05 -11.38
C SER A 527 19.73 64.53 -11.58
N SER A 528 18.67 64.15 -12.28
CA SER A 528 18.31 62.78 -12.66
C SER A 528 19.27 62.18 -13.69
N SER A 529 19.92 61.06 -13.37
CA SER A 529 20.34 60.06 -14.38
C SER A 529 20.70 58.71 -13.75
N SER A 530 19.93 57.70 -14.10
CA SER A 530 20.17 56.29 -13.79
C SER A 530 21.32 55.75 -14.66
N LYS A 531 22.47 55.46 -14.05
CA LYS A 531 23.53 54.65 -14.68
C LYS A 531 23.42 53.20 -14.23
N SER A 532 23.02 52.36 -15.18
CA SER A 532 23.12 50.91 -15.14
C SER A 532 24.59 50.47 -15.00
N LYS A 533 24.88 49.58 -14.04
CA LYS A 533 26.16 48.87 -13.96
C LYS A 533 26.21 47.79 -15.05
N ALA A 534 27.23 47.83 -15.90
CA ALA A 534 27.45 46.94 -17.02
C ALA A 534 27.56 45.46 -16.59
N LYS A 535 26.74 44.59 -17.20
CA LYS A 535 26.87 43.13 -17.12
C LYS A 535 28.00 42.67 -18.04
N LYS A 536 28.86 41.77 -17.56
CA LYS A 536 29.86 41.04 -18.37
C LYS A 536 29.15 40.20 -19.45
N PRO A 537 29.75 40.00 -20.66
CA PRO A 537 29.11 39.25 -21.74
C PRO A 537 28.96 37.77 -21.39
N ALA A 538 27.80 37.20 -21.71
CA ALA A 538 27.46 35.80 -21.44
C ALA A 538 28.33 34.84 -22.29
N ARG A 539 28.93 33.82 -21.65
CA ARG A 539 29.69 32.76 -22.33
C ARG A 539 28.72 31.72 -22.92
N ASN A 540 28.86 31.40 -24.20
CA ASN A 540 28.01 30.42 -24.90
C ASN A 540 28.49 28.98 -24.66
N LEU A 541 28.19 28.44 -23.47
CA LEU A 541 28.57 27.09 -23.04
C LEU A 541 27.56 26.03 -23.50
N ARG A 542 28.05 24.91 -24.03
CA ARG A 542 27.24 23.78 -24.53
C ARG A 542 27.71 22.47 -23.93
N THR A 543 26.79 21.51 -23.81
CA THR A 543 27.06 20.18 -23.22
C THR A 543 26.55 19.06 -24.12
N ALA A 544 27.37 18.02 -24.33
CA ALA A 544 26.97 16.76 -24.97
C ALA A 544 27.93 15.63 -24.55
N GLY A 545 27.40 14.42 -24.31
CA GLY A 545 28.23 13.24 -23.98
C GLY A 545 29.10 13.41 -22.72
N GLY A 546 28.65 14.19 -21.73
CA GLY A 546 29.41 14.48 -20.51
C GLY A 546 30.50 15.56 -20.65
N CYS A 547 30.73 16.09 -21.85
CA CYS A 547 31.73 17.14 -22.09
C CYS A 547 31.06 18.52 -22.23
N VAL A 548 31.68 19.55 -21.63
CA VAL A 548 31.25 20.96 -21.71
C VAL A 548 32.28 21.76 -22.48
N TRP A 549 31.87 22.57 -23.47
CA TRP A 549 32.78 23.44 -24.21
C TRP A 549 32.13 24.79 -24.58
N GLU A 550 32.96 25.78 -24.89
CA GLU A 550 32.53 27.09 -25.38
C GLU A 550 32.37 27.06 -26.91
N ASP A 551 31.18 27.40 -27.41
CA ASP A 551 30.86 27.40 -28.84
C ASP A 551 30.77 28.84 -29.38
N LEU A 552 31.93 29.37 -29.77
CA LEU A 552 32.05 30.72 -30.34
C LEU A 552 31.29 30.87 -31.67
N SER A 553 30.95 29.78 -32.36
CA SER A 553 30.25 29.84 -33.64
C SER A 553 28.80 30.31 -33.52
N LEU A 554 28.22 30.30 -32.31
CA LEU A 554 26.87 30.83 -32.05
C LEU A 554 26.79 32.35 -32.20
N ASN A 555 27.89 33.07 -31.98
CA ASN A 555 27.96 34.53 -32.14
C ASN A 555 27.82 34.97 -33.61
N GLU A 556 28.01 34.05 -34.56
CA GLU A 556 27.91 34.34 -35.99
C GLU A 556 26.48 34.28 -36.54
N TRP A 557 25.49 34.07 -35.68
CA TRP A 557 24.08 33.92 -36.06
C TRP A 557 23.21 34.88 -35.24
N ASP A 558 22.06 35.27 -35.80
CA ASP A 558 21.09 36.09 -35.09
C ASP A 558 20.48 35.30 -33.91
N PRO A 559 20.52 35.80 -32.66
CA PRO A 559 20.00 35.10 -31.48
C PRO A 559 18.51 34.74 -31.58
N ASP A 560 17.74 35.54 -32.32
CA ASP A 560 16.30 35.40 -32.51
C ASP A 560 15.95 34.71 -33.83
N ASP A 561 16.88 33.93 -34.39
CA ASP A 561 16.66 33.16 -35.61
C ASP A 561 15.84 31.87 -35.43
N PHE A 562 15.23 31.45 -36.53
CA PHE A 562 14.64 30.12 -36.72
C PHE A 562 15.55 29.29 -37.63
N ARG A 563 16.30 28.35 -37.05
CA ARG A 563 17.34 27.60 -37.77
C ARG A 563 16.92 26.17 -38.13
N LEU A 564 17.07 25.82 -39.41
CA LEU A 564 16.99 24.47 -39.94
C LEU A 564 18.36 23.81 -39.96
N PHE A 565 18.37 22.51 -39.65
CA PHE A 565 19.47 21.61 -39.94
C PHE A 565 19.27 21.02 -41.33
N CYS A 566 20.33 21.07 -42.14
CA CYS A 566 20.37 20.58 -43.51
C CYS A 566 21.35 19.42 -43.59
N GLY A 567 20.86 18.18 -43.59
CA GLY A 567 21.68 16.96 -43.67
C GLY A 567 21.75 16.38 -45.08
N ASP A 568 22.63 15.39 -45.25
CA ASP A 568 22.87 14.65 -46.50
C ASP A 568 23.37 15.52 -47.66
N LEU A 569 24.13 16.57 -47.34
CA LEU A 569 24.70 17.48 -48.32
C LEU A 569 25.90 16.82 -49.02
N GLY A 570 25.92 16.88 -50.35
CA GLY A 570 27.04 16.42 -51.17
C GLY A 570 28.34 17.21 -50.92
N ASN A 571 29.48 16.66 -51.34
CA ASN A 571 30.79 17.29 -51.15
C ASN A 571 30.93 18.62 -51.92
N GLU A 572 30.16 18.76 -52.99
CA GLU A 572 30.05 19.93 -53.85
C GLU A 572 29.22 21.06 -53.23
N VAL A 573 28.44 20.79 -52.17
CA VAL A 573 27.54 21.80 -51.58
C VAL A 573 28.35 22.77 -50.71
N SER A 574 28.47 24.01 -51.21
CA SER A 574 29.04 25.15 -50.48
C SER A 574 27.97 25.97 -49.76
N ASP A 575 28.40 26.85 -48.85
CA ASP A 575 27.53 27.82 -48.15
C ASP A 575 26.73 28.66 -49.14
N GLU A 576 27.33 28.99 -50.30
CA GLU A 576 26.71 29.77 -51.36
C GLU A 576 25.65 28.98 -52.12
N LEU A 577 25.92 27.71 -52.47
CA LEU A 577 24.94 26.85 -53.13
C LEU A 577 23.73 26.59 -52.22
N LEU A 578 23.99 26.33 -50.94
CA LEU A 578 22.94 26.16 -49.94
C LEU A 578 22.16 27.46 -49.72
N SER A 579 22.83 28.61 -49.68
CA SER A 579 22.16 29.92 -49.58
C SER A 579 21.26 30.17 -50.80
N LYS A 580 21.74 29.89 -52.01
CA LYS A 580 20.97 30.07 -53.25
C LYS A 580 19.70 29.23 -53.26
N ALA A 581 19.74 28.01 -52.73
CA ALA A 581 18.57 27.12 -52.67
C ALA A 581 17.46 27.64 -51.73
N PHE A 582 17.81 28.38 -50.67
CA PHE A 582 16.87 28.85 -49.65
C PHE A 582 16.58 30.36 -49.71
N ARG A 583 17.29 31.13 -50.55
CA ARG A 583 17.03 32.57 -50.77
C ARG A 583 15.66 32.89 -51.36
N LYS A 584 14.94 31.90 -51.93
CA LYS A 584 13.56 32.07 -52.41
C LYS A 584 12.55 32.36 -51.29
N TYR A 585 12.92 32.14 -50.03
CA TYR A 585 12.11 32.49 -48.87
C TYR A 585 12.48 33.91 -48.40
N PRO A 586 11.53 34.87 -48.36
CA PRO A 586 11.82 36.28 -48.09
C PRO A 586 12.58 36.55 -46.79
N SER A 587 12.31 35.77 -45.74
CA SER A 587 12.97 35.94 -44.44
C SER A 587 14.27 35.16 -44.27
N PHE A 588 14.85 34.61 -45.34
CA PHE A 588 16.15 33.93 -45.30
C PHE A 588 17.25 34.87 -44.80
N LEU A 589 18.01 34.44 -43.80
CA LEU A 589 19.11 35.20 -43.20
C LEU A 589 20.48 34.68 -43.62
N LYS A 590 20.75 33.39 -43.38
CA LYS A 590 22.09 32.80 -43.54
C LYS A 590 22.02 31.30 -43.78
N ALA A 591 22.90 30.78 -44.63
CA ALA A 591 23.20 29.36 -44.70
C ALA A 591 24.70 29.13 -44.45
N LYS A 592 25.05 28.03 -43.77
CA LYS A 592 26.45 27.65 -43.51
C LYS A 592 26.60 26.13 -43.53
N VAL A 593 27.50 25.60 -44.34
CA VAL A 593 27.88 24.19 -44.37
C VAL A 593 29.00 23.96 -43.37
N VAL A 594 28.87 22.94 -42.53
CA VAL A 594 29.86 22.64 -41.50
C VAL A 594 31.02 21.88 -42.12
N ARG A 595 32.23 22.44 -41.98
CA ARG A 595 33.48 21.84 -42.45
C ARG A 595 34.36 21.47 -41.28
N ASP A 596 35.17 20.44 -41.47
CA ASP A 596 36.20 20.06 -40.51
C ASP A 596 37.32 21.11 -40.46
N LYS A 597 37.66 21.61 -39.26
CA LYS A 597 38.61 22.72 -39.09
C LYS A 597 40.03 22.38 -39.54
N ARG A 598 40.42 21.09 -39.55
CA ARG A 598 41.79 20.66 -39.89
C ARG A 598 41.93 20.29 -41.36
N SER A 599 40.89 19.71 -41.97
CA SER A 599 40.92 19.25 -43.36
C SER A 599 40.14 20.11 -44.36
N ASN A 600 39.34 21.08 -43.87
CA ASN A 600 38.41 21.93 -44.63
C ASN A 600 37.39 21.18 -45.52
N LYS A 601 37.30 19.85 -45.37
CA LYS A 601 36.30 19.01 -46.02
C LYS A 601 34.94 19.18 -45.33
N THR A 602 33.85 19.12 -46.10
CA THR A 602 32.49 19.19 -45.54
C THR A 602 32.20 17.97 -44.67
N LYS A 603 31.44 18.18 -43.59
CA LYS A 603 30.91 17.11 -42.74
C LYS A 603 29.58 16.55 -43.26
N GLY A 604 29.13 16.98 -44.44
CA GLY A 604 27.90 16.50 -45.08
C GLY A 604 26.62 17.09 -44.49
N TYR A 605 26.72 18.18 -43.71
CA TYR A 605 25.57 18.90 -43.17
C TYR A 605 25.84 20.39 -43.01
N GLY A 606 24.78 21.17 -42.92
CA GLY A 606 24.79 22.61 -42.73
C GLY A 606 23.58 23.11 -41.97
N PHE A 607 23.46 24.42 -41.86
CA PHE A 607 22.33 25.08 -41.24
C PHE A 607 21.84 26.24 -42.08
N VAL A 608 20.53 26.46 -42.08
CA VAL A 608 19.87 27.59 -42.73
C VAL A 608 19.01 28.33 -41.70
N SER A 609 19.04 29.65 -41.71
CA SER A 609 18.40 30.52 -40.73
C SER A 609 17.36 31.42 -41.39
N PHE A 610 16.21 31.60 -40.74
CA PHE A 610 15.12 32.49 -41.15
C PHE A 610 14.73 33.45 -40.03
N LYS A 611 14.22 34.62 -40.38
CA LYS A 611 13.68 35.59 -39.42
C LYS A 611 12.21 35.32 -39.08
N ASP A 612 11.43 34.85 -40.05
CA ASP A 612 10.01 34.58 -39.88
C ASP A 612 9.75 33.06 -39.67
N PRO A 613 9.01 32.67 -38.63
CA PRO A 613 8.65 31.27 -38.40
C PRO A 613 7.78 30.66 -39.51
N GLN A 614 6.99 31.44 -40.25
CA GLN A 614 6.14 30.93 -41.34
C GLN A 614 6.97 30.45 -42.53
N ASP A 615 7.98 31.23 -42.92
CA ASP A 615 8.93 30.87 -43.96
C ASP A 615 9.79 29.67 -43.54
N PHE A 616 10.16 29.57 -42.26
CA PHE A 616 10.84 28.39 -41.71
C PHE A 616 10.01 27.11 -41.90
N ILE A 617 8.71 27.15 -41.59
CA ILE A 617 7.80 26.00 -41.76
C ILE A 617 7.61 25.69 -43.25
N ARG A 618 7.44 26.73 -44.08
CA ARG A 618 7.28 26.57 -45.52
C ARG A 618 8.52 25.96 -46.16
N ALA A 619 9.71 26.44 -45.80
CA ALA A 619 10.99 25.88 -46.26
C ALA A 619 11.18 24.43 -45.82
N LEU A 620 10.82 24.09 -44.59
CA LEU A 620 10.91 22.71 -44.09
C LEU A 620 9.99 21.75 -44.88
N ARG A 621 8.77 22.18 -45.23
CA ARG A 621 7.83 21.34 -45.98
C ARG A 621 8.20 21.20 -47.46
N GLU A 622 8.64 22.29 -48.09
CA GLU A 622 8.84 22.31 -49.54
C GLU A 622 10.21 21.81 -50.00
N MET A 623 11.25 21.97 -49.16
CA MET A 623 12.63 21.67 -49.54
C MET A 623 13.13 20.34 -48.98
N ASP A 624 12.43 19.70 -48.03
CA ASP A 624 12.82 18.38 -47.56
C ASP A 624 12.70 17.35 -48.69
N GLY A 625 13.75 16.57 -48.90
CA GLY A 625 13.86 15.61 -50.01
C GLY A 625 14.15 16.21 -51.39
N LYS A 626 14.29 17.54 -51.54
CA LYS A 626 14.68 18.18 -52.81
C LYS A 626 16.18 18.07 -53.07
N TYR A 627 16.58 17.98 -54.33
CA TYR A 627 18.00 17.94 -54.68
C TYR A 627 18.66 19.30 -54.53
N VAL A 628 19.70 19.35 -53.69
CA VAL A 628 20.60 20.51 -53.55
C VAL A 628 22.01 19.98 -53.78
N GLY A 629 22.50 20.15 -55.02
CA GLY A 629 23.64 19.40 -55.54
C GLY A 629 23.21 18.05 -56.12
N ASN A 630 24.02 17.02 -55.92
CA ASN A 630 23.78 15.67 -56.45
C ASN A 630 23.03 14.76 -55.48
N ARG A 631 22.61 15.28 -54.32
CA ARG A 631 21.89 14.52 -53.28
C ARG A 631 20.63 15.25 -52.81
N PRO A 632 19.59 14.50 -52.42
CA PRO A 632 18.40 15.09 -51.81
C PRO A 632 18.71 15.56 -50.38
N ILE A 633 18.40 16.82 -50.08
CA ILE A 633 18.62 17.44 -48.77
C ILE A 633 17.62 16.90 -47.75
N LYS A 634 18.09 16.62 -46.53
CA LYS A 634 17.25 16.20 -45.40
C LYS A 634 17.14 17.32 -44.38
N LEU A 635 15.95 17.90 -44.23
CA LEU A 635 15.70 19.04 -43.37
C LEU A 635 15.08 18.62 -42.04
N ARG A 636 15.59 19.19 -40.96
CA ARG A 636 14.99 19.07 -39.63
C ARG A 636 15.09 20.39 -38.90
N LYS A 637 14.23 20.62 -37.90
CA LYS A 637 14.41 21.74 -36.97
C LYS A 637 15.75 21.61 -36.24
N SER A 638 16.55 22.68 -36.19
CA SER A 638 17.82 22.66 -35.49
C SER A 638 17.62 22.70 -33.97
N SER A 639 18.22 21.76 -33.25
CA SER A 639 18.20 21.67 -31.79
C SER A 639 19.28 22.51 -31.13
N TRP A 640 19.69 23.61 -31.76
CA TRP A 640 20.86 24.37 -31.29
C TRP A 640 20.62 25.04 -29.93
N LYS A 641 19.40 25.54 -29.69
CA LYS A 641 18.96 26.10 -28.40
C LYS A 641 18.86 25.02 -27.31
N ASP A 642 18.65 23.76 -27.69
CA ASP A 642 18.47 22.63 -26.76
C ASP A 642 19.78 22.09 -26.15
N ARG A 643 20.93 22.52 -26.69
CA ARG A 643 22.26 22.13 -26.16
C ARG A 643 22.87 23.21 -25.27
N ASN A 644 22.16 24.30 -25.04
CA ASN A 644 22.54 25.33 -24.07
C ASN A 644 22.42 24.72 -22.66
N LEU A 645 23.47 24.89 -21.85
CA LEU A 645 23.62 24.28 -20.53
C LEU A 645 22.42 24.57 -19.60
N ASP A 646 21.85 25.77 -19.68
CA ASP A 646 20.69 26.16 -18.88
C ASP A 646 19.38 25.56 -19.40
N ALA A 647 19.25 25.41 -20.72
CA ALA A 647 18.10 24.76 -21.34
C ALA A 647 18.10 23.23 -21.11
N VAL A 648 19.28 22.59 -21.11
CA VAL A 648 19.44 21.17 -20.76
C VAL A 648 19.07 20.94 -19.30
N ARG A 649 19.55 21.79 -18.38
CA ARG A 649 19.20 21.72 -16.95
C ARG A 649 17.69 21.89 -16.72
N LYS A 650 17.06 22.85 -17.42
CA LYS A 650 15.61 23.09 -17.31
C LYS A 650 14.80 21.93 -17.89
N LYS A 651 15.18 21.40 -19.07
CA LYS A 651 14.51 20.22 -19.67
C LYS A 651 14.73 18.93 -18.87
N CYS A 652 15.88 18.75 -18.21
CA CYS A 652 16.09 17.64 -17.27
C CYS A 652 15.13 17.74 -16.07
N LYS A 653 14.96 18.94 -15.50
CA LYS A 653 14.00 19.19 -14.40
C LYS A 653 12.54 19.00 -14.85
N GLU A 654 12.18 19.44 -16.06
CA GLU A 654 10.83 19.27 -16.61
C GLU A 654 10.52 17.81 -16.98
N LYS A 655 11.50 17.03 -17.48
CA LYS A 655 11.34 15.59 -17.75
C LYS A 655 11.30 14.75 -16.46
N GLN A 656 11.99 15.16 -15.41
CA GLN A 656 11.86 14.59 -14.06
C GLN A 656 10.44 14.76 -13.49
N LYS A 657 9.79 15.90 -13.73
CA LYS A 657 8.40 16.14 -13.30
C LYS A 657 7.35 15.28 -14.04
N LEU A 658 7.70 14.68 -15.17
CA LEU A 658 6.76 13.93 -16.04
C LEU A 658 7.05 12.41 -16.08
N GLY A 659 8.01 11.90 -15.31
CA GLY A 659 8.22 10.45 -15.14
C GLY A 659 8.66 9.65 -16.38
N LEU A 660 9.14 10.30 -17.45
CA LEU A 660 9.55 9.62 -18.70
C LEU A 660 11.05 9.27 -18.70
N ARG A 661 11.38 7.97 -18.81
CA ARG A 661 12.76 7.45 -18.98
C ARG A 661 13.36 7.82 -20.35
N ILE A 662 14.67 8.08 -20.39
CA ILE A 662 15.50 8.03 -21.61
C ILE A 662 16.48 6.87 -21.46
N SER A 663 16.40 5.88 -22.36
CA SER A 663 17.47 4.91 -22.57
C SER A 663 18.51 5.50 -23.52
N LEU A 664 19.78 5.28 -23.22
CA LEU A 664 20.87 5.38 -24.18
C LEU A 664 21.63 4.07 -24.10
N ALA A 665 21.36 3.17 -25.03
CA ALA A 665 22.15 1.97 -25.24
C ALA A 665 22.65 1.95 -26.70
N ASN A 666 23.79 1.24 -26.84
CA ASN A 666 24.40 0.65 -28.04
C ASN A 666 25.65 1.38 -28.54
N SER A 667 26.85 0.88 -28.24
CA SER A 667 27.56 -0.28 -28.86
C SER A 667 28.07 0.02 -30.26
N VAL A 668 29.38 -0.16 -30.51
CA VAL A 668 29.91 -0.77 -31.74
C VAL A 668 31.28 -1.40 -31.42
N GLU A 669 31.43 -2.62 -31.92
CA GLU A 669 32.55 -3.54 -31.86
C GLU A 669 33.34 -3.50 -33.19
N PHE A 670 34.50 -4.19 -33.22
CA PHE A 670 35.23 -4.72 -34.39
C PHE A 670 36.31 -3.90 -35.14
N GLY A 671 37.52 -4.50 -35.23
CA GLY A 671 38.11 -4.84 -36.53
C GLY A 671 39.52 -4.34 -36.91
N MET A 672 40.58 -5.02 -36.43
CA MET A 672 41.72 -5.59 -37.20
C MET A 672 42.36 -4.85 -38.43
N LYS A 673 43.70 -4.61 -38.38
CA LYS A 673 44.81 -5.30 -39.13
C LYS A 673 45.97 -4.43 -39.70
N PHE A 674 47.22 -4.89 -39.42
CA PHE A 674 48.55 -4.77 -40.08
C PHE A 674 49.22 -3.37 -40.25
N HIS A 675 50.52 -3.14 -39.93
CA HIS A 675 51.74 -3.87 -40.33
C HIS A 675 52.95 -3.78 -39.35
N TRP A 676 53.65 -4.92 -39.19
CA TRP A 676 55.09 -5.24 -39.09
C TRP A 676 56.15 -4.26 -38.48
N VAL A 677 56.61 -4.55 -37.24
CA VAL A 677 57.98 -5.00 -36.77
C VAL A 677 59.26 -4.24 -37.25
N PRO A 678 60.43 -4.12 -36.53
CA PRO A 678 60.87 -4.59 -35.19
C PRO A 678 61.77 -3.63 -34.31
N PHE A 679 62.15 -4.14 -33.13
CA PHE A 679 63.50 -4.14 -32.52
C PHE A 679 63.88 -3.09 -31.45
N ILE A 680 64.20 -3.66 -30.27
CA ILE A 680 65.13 -3.22 -29.21
C ILE A 680 64.45 -2.80 -27.90
N GLY A 681 64.54 -3.69 -26.90
CA GLY A 681 64.20 -3.35 -25.52
C GLY A 681 64.04 -4.51 -24.53
N LEU A 682 64.39 -5.75 -24.89
CA LEU A 682 64.18 -6.94 -24.03
C LEU A 682 65.49 -7.64 -23.59
N VAL A 683 66.54 -6.90 -23.21
CA VAL A 683 67.78 -7.56 -22.71
C VAL A 683 68.35 -6.96 -21.41
N ILE A 684 67.87 -5.82 -20.91
CA ILE A 684 68.52 -5.17 -19.74
C ILE A 684 67.76 -5.33 -18.40
N ILE A 685 66.51 -5.78 -18.39
CA ILE A 685 65.74 -5.98 -17.13
C ILE A 685 65.50 -7.49 -16.88
N LEU A 686 66.54 -8.29 -17.08
CA LEU A 686 66.60 -9.72 -16.72
C LEU A 686 67.83 -10.05 -15.87
N MET A 687 68.31 -9.07 -15.10
CA MET A 687 69.32 -9.29 -14.07
C MET A 687 68.81 -8.62 -12.80
N LEU A 688 68.71 -9.40 -11.71
CA LEU A 688 68.32 -9.02 -10.33
C LEU A 688 66.83 -9.16 -9.98
N ASN A 689 66.28 -10.38 -10.10
CA ASN A 689 65.18 -10.83 -9.24
C ASN A 689 65.62 -12.08 -8.46
N ASN A 690 66.15 -11.86 -7.26
CA ASN A 690 66.09 -12.82 -6.18
C ASN A 690 65.48 -12.11 -4.96
N ASN A 691 64.42 -12.71 -4.42
CA ASN A 691 63.72 -12.36 -3.19
C ASN A 691 62.90 -11.06 -3.19
N ILE A 692 61.58 -11.19 -3.34
CA ILE A 692 60.62 -11.10 -2.23
C ILE A 692 59.22 -11.36 -2.82
N CYS A 693 58.63 -12.49 -2.45
CA CYS A 693 57.19 -12.68 -2.47
C CYS A 693 56.58 -11.81 -1.37
N SER A 694 55.82 -10.80 -1.75
CA SER A 694 54.70 -10.28 -0.97
C SER A 694 53.73 -9.67 -1.97
N GLY A 695 52.80 -10.51 -2.44
CA GLY A 695 51.62 -10.01 -3.12
C GLY A 695 50.83 -9.17 -2.12
N THR A 696 50.99 -7.85 -2.19
CA THR A 696 50.05 -6.94 -1.57
C THR A 696 48.70 -7.16 -2.24
N VAL A 697 47.81 -7.86 -1.54
CA VAL A 697 46.37 -7.80 -1.80
C VAL A 697 46.01 -6.33 -1.80
N VAL A 698 45.67 -5.77 -2.97
CA VAL A 698 45.09 -4.43 -3.06
C VAL A 698 43.73 -4.53 -2.39
N GLN A 699 43.66 -4.17 -1.11
CA GLN A 699 42.43 -4.02 -0.37
C GLN A 699 41.64 -2.89 -1.06
N GLN A 700 40.63 -3.26 -1.85
CA GLN A 700 39.71 -2.28 -2.44
C GLN A 700 39.11 -1.47 -1.30
N SER A 701 39.14 -0.14 -1.43
CA SER A 701 38.45 0.77 -0.52
C SER A 701 37.00 0.30 -0.34
N PRO A 702 36.51 0.10 0.90
CA PRO A 702 35.12 -0.29 1.12
C PRO A 702 34.21 0.78 0.49
N GLY A 703 33.26 0.36 -0.35
CA GLY A 703 32.29 1.28 -0.96
C GLY A 703 31.47 2.00 0.11
N GLU A 704 30.95 3.18 -0.20
CA GLU A 704 30.10 3.95 0.70
C GLU A 704 28.71 3.32 0.75
N LEU A 705 28.20 3.01 1.95
CA LEU A 705 26.83 2.49 2.11
C LEU A 705 25.81 3.57 1.74
N ARG A 706 24.91 3.25 0.82
CA ARG A 706 23.86 4.15 0.32
C ARG A 706 22.47 3.78 0.81
N LEU A 707 22.15 2.50 0.86
CA LEU A 707 20.85 2.00 1.29
C LEU A 707 21.04 0.68 2.05
N LEU A 708 20.40 0.57 3.20
CA LEU A 708 20.26 -0.66 3.96
C LEU A 708 18.82 -1.14 3.85
N GLN A 709 18.64 -2.36 3.36
CA GLN A 709 17.37 -3.06 3.41
C GLN A 709 17.49 -4.30 4.29
N VAL A 710 16.48 -4.60 5.10
CA VAL A 710 16.52 -5.73 6.02
C VAL A 710 15.22 -6.50 6.04
N ILE A 711 15.30 -7.83 6.11
CA ILE A 711 14.15 -8.73 6.26
C ILE A 711 14.38 -9.53 7.52
N TRP A 712 13.49 -9.44 8.51
CA TRP A 712 13.60 -10.24 9.73
C TRP A 712 12.34 -11.06 10.01
N ARG A 713 12.55 -12.20 10.63
CA ARG A 713 11.48 -13.01 11.23
C ARG A 713 11.05 -12.34 12.53
N HIS A 714 9.77 -12.42 12.88
CA HIS A 714 9.29 -12.05 14.21
C HIS A 714 10.06 -12.77 15.34
N GLY A 715 9.95 -12.25 16.56
CA GLY A 715 10.49 -12.90 17.76
C GLY A 715 9.71 -14.16 18.14
N ASP A 716 10.14 -14.77 19.25
CA ASP A 716 9.47 -15.90 19.89
C ASP A 716 7.98 -15.63 20.14
N ARG A 717 7.17 -16.68 19.94
CA ARG A 717 5.72 -16.60 19.95
C ARG A 717 5.10 -17.86 20.55
N THR A 718 3.85 -17.75 20.94
CA THR A 718 3.01 -18.92 21.24
C THR A 718 2.72 -19.71 19.96
N PRO A 719 2.29 -20.98 20.07
CA PRO A 719 1.96 -21.82 18.92
C PRO A 719 0.93 -21.14 18.02
N ALA A 720 1.16 -21.16 16.70
CA ALA A 720 0.20 -20.62 15.75
C ALA A 720 -1.09 -21.45 15.74
N MET A 721 -0.96 -22.76 15.95
CA MET A 721 -2.05 -23.70 16.13
C MET A 721 -1.60 -24.91 16.95
N ASN A 722 -2.55 -25.58 17.59
CA ASN A 722 -2.33 -26.83 18.29
C ASN A 722 -2.88 -28.00 17.49
N PHE A 723 -2.20 -29.15 17.55
CA PHE A 723 -2.75 -30.40 17.03
C PHE A 723 -3.86 -30.94 17.95
N PRO A 724 -4.82 -31.74 17.42
CA PRO A 724 -6.04 -32.13 18.13
C PRO A 724 -5.83 -32.75 19.53
N LEU A 725 -4.82 -33.60 19.68
CA LEU A 725 -4.50 -34.29 20.93
C LEU A 725 -3.44 -33.58 21.78
N ASN A 726 -3.15 -32.29 21.53
CA ASN A 726 -2.18 -31.55 22.34
C ASN A 726 -2.71 -31.43 23.79
N PRO A 727 -1.97 -31.91 24.81
CA PRO A 727 -2.35 -31.72 26.20
C PRO A 727 -2.33 -30.25 26.62
N ASP A 728 -1.48 -29.44 25.99
CA ASP A 728 -1.29 -28.03 26.30
C ASP A 728 -2.25 -27.17 25.45
N LYS A 729 -3.35 -26.73 26.07
CA LYS A 729 -4.45 -26.06 25.35
C LYS A 729 -4.55 -24.56 25.58
N VAL A 730 -3.87 -24.00 26.58
CA VAL A 730 -4.11 -22.60 26.99
C VAL A 730 -2.79 -21.86 27.20
N TRP A 731 -2.51 -20.94 26.29
CA TRP A 731 -1.46 -19.93 26.43
C TRP A 731 -2.10 -18.63 26.91
N SER A 732 -1.54 -17.99 27.94
CA SER A 732 -2.09 -16.78 28.54
C SER A 732 -2.25 -15.63 27.55
N GLU A 733 -1.31 -15.51 26.62
CA GLU A 733 -1.22 -14.47 25.61
C GLU A 733 -2.22 -14.69 24.47
N GLY A 734 -2.70 -15.92 24.27
CA GLY A 734 -3.44 -16.35 23.08
C GLY A 734 -2.56 -17.09 22.08
N THR A 735 -3.15 -17.61 21.00
CA THR A 735 -2.46 -18.42 19.98
C THR A 735 -1.78 -17.54 18.93
N GLY A 736 -0.54 -17.86 18.56
CA GLY A 736 0.24 -17.17 17.54
C GLY A 736 0.70 -15.76 17.94
N GLU A 737 0.63 -15.42 19.23
CA GLU A 737 0.95 -14.12 19.80
C GLU A 737 2.42 -14.04 20.23
N LEU A 738 2.99 -12.84 20.16
CA LEU A 738 4.40 -12.62 20.53
C LEU A 738 4.57 -12.70 22.04
N THR A 739 5.56 -13.46 22.50
CA THR A 739 5.85 -13.56 23.95
C THR A 739 6.75 -12.41 24.41
N LYS A 740 6.92 -12.27 25.73
CA LYS A 740 7.91 -11.34 26.31
C LYS A 740 9.35 -11.65 25.86
N LEU A 741 9.66 -12.94 25.71
CA LEU A 741 10.94 -13.38 25.14
C LEU A 741 11.09 -12.89 23.69
N GLY A 742 10.02 -12.97 22.89
CA GLY A 742 10.01 -12.48 21.51
C GLY A 742 10.18 -10.96 21.41
N ILE A 743 9.55 -10.21 22.31
CA ILE A 743 9.74 -8.76 22.42
C ILE A 743 11.21 -8.45 22.73
N LEU A 744 11.80 -9.12 23.72
CA LEU A 744 13.20 -8.94 24.09
C LEU A 744 14.15 -9.28 22.94
N GLN A 745 13.95 -10.41 22.25
CA GLN A 745 14.78 -10.81 21.10
C GLN A 745 14.79 -9.74 19.99
N GLN A 746 13.65 -9.11 19.72
CA GLN A 746 13.55 -8.05 18.72
C GLN A 746 14.17 -6.75 19.18
N TYR A 747 14.01 -6.40 20.45
CA TYR A 747 14.71 -5.28 21.06
C TYR A 747 16.24 -5.45 20.94
N GLU A 748 16.76 -6.65 21.23
CA GLU A 748 18.18 -6.98 21.02
C GLU A 748 18.61 -6.88 19.56
N LEU A 749 17.77 -7.33 18.63
CA LEU A 749 18.03 -7.19 17.20
C LEU A 749 18.12 -5.71 16.78
N GLY A 750 17.28 -4.84 17.35
CA GLY A 750 17.35 -3.40 17.16
C GLY A 750 18.66 -2.80 17.68
N ARG A 751 19.14 -3.24 18.86
CA ARG A 751 20.46 -2.84 19.40
C ARG A 751 21.61 -3.28 18.49
N PHE A 752 21.53 -4.49 17.96
CA PHE A 752 22.51 -5.00 16.99
C PHE A 752 22.54 -4.14 15.72
N LEU A 753 21.38 -3.78 15.15
CA LEU A 753 21.31 -2.90 13.99
C LEU A 753 21.88 -1.51 14.29
N ARG A 754 21.53 -0.94 15.46
CA ARG A 754 22.03 0.36 15.89
C ARG A 754 23.55 0.38 15.99
N HIS A 755 24.13 -0.64 16.62
CA HIS A 755 25.57 -0.75 16.78
C HIS A 755 26.29 -0.97 15.43
N ARG A 756 25.76 -1.85 14.57
CA ARG A 756 26.36 -2.16 13.27
C ARG A 756 26.36 -0.97 12.32
N TYR A 757 25.32 -0.15 12.34
CA TYR A 757 25.11 0.95 11.39
C TYR A 757 25.10 2.34 12.04
N GLU A 758 25.77 2.51 13.18
CA GLU A 758 25.81 3.77 13.94
C GLU A 758 26.22 4.98 13.09
N ASN A 759 27.18 4.78 12.16
CA ASN A 759 27.69 5.83 11.28
C ASN A 759 26.83 6.08 10.03
N PHE A 760 25.83 5.23 9.77
CA PHE A 760 24.99 5.30 8.57
C PHE A 760 23.55 5.71 8.90
N LEU A 761 22.95 5.10 9.92
CA LEU A 761 21.61 5.42 10.37
C LEU A 761 21.59 6.75 11.13
N PRO A 762 20.55 7.58 10.94
CA PRO A 762 20.44 8.84 11.67
C PRO A 762 20.36 8.57 13.18
N LYS A 763 20.87 9.52 13.99
CA LYS A 763 20.76 9.44 15.46
C LYS A 763 19.30 9.48 15.91
N ASN A 764 18.53 10.35 15.28
CA ASN A 764 17.11 10.57 15.54
C ASN A 764 16.31 9.86 14.45
N TYR A 765 15.11 9.39 14.77
CA TYR A 765 14.22 8.87 13.75
C TYR A 765 13.81 10.00 12.78
N SER A 766 13.78 9.68 11.49
CA SER A 766 13.20 10.55 10.45
C SER A 766 12.43 9.70 9.45
N SER A 767 11.16 10.05 9.23
CA SER A 767 10.29 9.39 8.25
C SER A 767 10.79 9.51 6.81
N HIS A 768 11.69 10.46 6.54
CA HIS A 768 12.29 10.69 5.22
C HIS A 768 13.48 9.76 4.94
N GLU A 769 14.13 9.26 5.99
CA GLU A 769 15.30 8.39 5.87
C GLU A 769 14.97 6.93 6.23
N VAL A 770 13.86 6.68 6.91
CA VAL A 770 13.51 5.38 7.49
C VAL A 770 12.08 5.00 7.14
N PHE A 771 11.91 3.81 6.57
CA PHE A 771 10.60 3.22 6.31
C PHE A 771 10.53 1.77 6.78
N ILE A 772 9.43 1.39 7.44
CA ILE A 772 9.22 0.04 7.95
C ILE A 772 7.89 -0.50 7.45
N ARG A 773 7.95 -1.72 6.91
CA ARG A 773 6.79 -2.50 6.53
C ARG A 773 6.72 -3.79 7.32
N SER A 774 5.53 -4.19 7.74
CA SER A 774 5.26 -5.48 8.35
C SER A 774 4.19 -6.22 7.57
N THR A 775 4.08 -7.54 7.74
CA THR A 775 2.82 -8.24 7.50
C THR A 775 1.76 -7.81 8.52
N ASP A 776 0.49 -7.95 8.17
CA ASP A 776 -0.65 -7.58 9.02
C ASP A 776 -0.98 -8.68 10.05
N VAL A 777 -0.01 -8.97 10.91
CA VAL A 777 -0.11 -9.98 11.97
C VAL A 777 0.47 -9.40 13.26
N ASN A 778 -0.22 -9.59 14.39
CA ASN A 778 0.15 -9.00 15.68
C ASN A 778 1.64 -9.18 16.01
N ARG A 779 2.14 -10.41 15.94
CA ARG A 779 3.53 -10.74 16.26
C ARG A 779 4.56 -10.04 15.38
N THR A 780 4.28 -9.78 14.10
CA THR A 780 5.23 -9.10 13.20
C THR A 780 5.20 -7.60 13.40
N LEU A 781 4.01 -7.02 13.64
CA LEU A 781 3.85 -5.61 14.01
C LEU A 781 4.53 -5.32 15.35
N MET A 782 4.27 -6.13 16.38
CA MET A 782 4.90 -5.99 17.70
C MET A 782 6.41 -6.19 17.65
N SER A 783 6.89 -7.14 16.83
CA SER A 783 8.32 -7.34 16.61
C SER A 783 8.99 -6.10 16.00
N ALA A 784 8.35 -5.48 15.01
CA ALA A 784 8.85 -4.25 14.41
C ALA A 784 8.93 -3.11 15.42
N LEU A 785 7.87 -2.93 16.22
CA LEU A 785 7.82 -1.89 17.27
C LEU A 785 8.91 -2.11 18.33
N ALA A 786 9.11 -3.34 18.80
CA ALA A 786 10.14 -3.67 19.78
C ALA A 786 11.55 -3.44 19.24
N ASN A 787 11.80 -3.81 17.98
CA ASN A 787 13.06 -3.53 17.30
C ASN A 787 13.34 -2.03 17.19
N LEU A 788 12.34 -1.25 16.77
CA LEU A 788 12.43 0.20 16.60
C LEU A 788 12.64 0.94 17.94
N ALA A 789 12.07 0.42 19.03
CA ALA A 789 12.28 0.98 20.37
C ALA A 789 13.75 0.95 20.82
N ALA A 790 14.53 -0.04 20.37
CA ALA A 790 15.99 -0.09 20.59
C ALA A 790 16.77 0.64 19.50
N LEU A 791 16.31 0.59 18.25
CA LEU A 791 17.03 1.15 17.10
C LEU A 791 17.04 2.69 17.11
N PHE A 792 15.98 3.31 17.60
CA PHE A 792 15.79 4.76 17.63
C PHE A 792 15.34 5.23 19.02
N GLU A 793 16.13 4.89 20.04
CA GLU A 793 15.92 5.41 21.38
C GLU A 793 15.98 6.95 21.37
N PRO A 794 14.96 7.65 21.90
CA PRO A 794 14.92 9.11 21.85
C PRO A 794 16.04 9.73 22.69
N ASN A 795 16.75 10.69 22.11
CA ASN A 795 17.70 11.52 22.85
C ASN A 795 17.01 12.74 23.47
N SER A 796 17.75 13.57 24.24
CA SER A 796 17.20 14.74 24.94
C SER A 796 16.33 15.64 24.07
N ASP A 797 16.67 15.78 22.79
CA ASP A 797 15.95 16.65 21.88
C ASP A 797 14.65 15.98 21.41
N ASP A 798 14.63 14.66 21.20
CA ASP A 798 13.46 13.87 20.76
C ASP A 798 12.51 13.48 21.90
N MET A 799 12.94 13.60 23.16
CA MET A 799 12.15 13.22 24.32
C MET A 799 10.86 14.06 24.46
N TRP A 800 9.72 13.43 24.17
CA TRP A 800 8.38 14.02 24.35
C TRP A 800 7.79 13.75 25.75
N ASN A 801 8.26 12.72 26.45
CA ASN A 801 7.85 12.37 27.81
C ASN A 801 9.07 11.98 28.65
N LYS A 802 9.34 12.72 29.73
CA LYS A 802 10.52 12.51 30.60
C LYS A 802 10.54 11.16 31.30
N ASN A 803 9.39 10.52 31.49
CA ASN A 803 9.25 9.26 32.22
C ASN A 803 9.20 8.04 31.29
N LEU A 804 9.29 8.24 29.97
CA LEU A 804 9.18 7.17 28.99
C LEU A 804 10.21 7.38 27.86
N SER A 805 11.31 6.63 27.91
CA SER A 805 12.38 6.63 26.88
C SER A 805 11.94 5.84 25.64
N TRP A 806 10.86 6.27 25.01
CA TRP A 806 10.32 5.67 23.79
C TRP A 806 9.59 6.71 22.95
N GLN A 807 9.58 6.50 21.63
CA GLN A 807 8.83 7.33 20.69
C GLN A 807 8.05 6.45 19.71
N PRO A 808 6.84 6.85 19.30
CA PRO A 808 6.07 6.11 18.30
C PRO A 808 6.72 6.23 16.93
N ILE A 809 7.02 5.10 16.29
CA ILE A 809 7.53 5.03 14.92
C ILE A 809 6.53 4.22 14.09
N PRO A 810 6.07 4.75 12.94
CA PRO A 810 5.04 4.10 12.14
C PRO A 810 5.55 2.80 11.50
N VAL A 811 4.74 1.75 11.62
CA VAL A 811 4.94 0.46 10.94
C VAL A 811 3.77 0.26 9.98
N HIS A 812 4.07 0.26 8.68
CA HIS A 812 3.07 0.15 7.62
C HIS A 812 2.73 -1.31 7.35
N THR A 813 1.49 -1.60 6.98
CA THR A 813 1.06 -2.97 6.69
C THR A 813 0.10 -3.05 5.51
N VAL A 814 -0.14 -4.27 5.03
CA VAL A 814 -1.10 -4.60 3.99
C VAL A 814 -1.96 -5.75 4.51
N PRO A 815 -3.30 -5.69 4.38
CA PRO A 815 -4.17 -6.78 4.82
C PRO A 815 -3.66 -8.15 4.35
N ARG A 816 -3.65 -9.12 5.26
CA ARG A 816 -2.99 -10.44 5.07
C ARG A 816 -3.29 -11.10 3.72
N ASP A 817 -4.55 -11.10 3.31
CA ASP A 817 -5.01 -11.75 2.07
C ASP A 817 -4.56 -11.03 0.78
N LEU A 818 -4.18 -9.76 0.90
CA LEU A 818 -3.74 -8.90 -0.20
C LEU A 818 -2.22 -8.71 -0.24
N ASP A 819 -1.49 -9.19 0.78
CA ASP A 819 -0.05 -9.00 0.91
C ASP A 819 0.74 -10.03 0.08
N ASN A 820 0.81 -9.83 -1.23
CA ASN A 820 1.60 -10.69 -2.11
C ASN A 820 3.12 -10.43 -2.05
N VAL A 821 3.60 -9.57 -1.15
CA VAL A 821 5.02 -9.21 -1.03
C VAL A 821 5.67 -9.88 0.17
N LEU A 822 5.10 -9.74 1.37
CA LEU A 822 5.68 -10.32 2.60
C LEU A 822 4.98 -11.58 3.06
N ASN A 823 3.70 -11.74 2.76
CA ASN A 823 2.96 -12.94 3.11
C ASN A 823 3.02 -13.97 1.97
N LEU A 824 3.88 -14.98 2.11
CA LEU A 824 3.98 -16.07 1.12
C LEU A 824 2.71 -16.92 1.06
N GLU A 825 1.86 -16.87 2.09
CA GLU A 825 0.58 -17.56 2.13
C GLU A 825 -0.57 -16.69 1.60
N ALA A 826 -0.28 -15.54 0.98
CA ALA A 826 -1.32 -14.73 0.34
C ALA A 826 -2.14 -15.60 -0.61
N LYS A 827 -3.47 -15.51 -0.49
CA LYS A 827 -4.43 -16.40 -1.14
C LYS A 827 -4.21 -16.42 -2.64
N CYS A 828 -3.81 -17.58 -3.17
CA CYS A 828 -3.49 -17.71 -4.58
C CYS A 828 -3.77 -19.15 -5.03
N PRO A 829 -4.98 -19.43 -5.53
CA PRO A 829 -5.39 -20.78 -5.95
C PRO A 829 -4.43 -21.43 -6.94
N ALA A 830 -3.83 -20.65 -7.84
CA ALA A 830 -2.83 -21.15 -8.79
C ALA A 830 -1.56 -21.65 -8.08
N ALA A 831 -1.05 -20.91 -7.09
CA ALA A 831 0.13 -21.28 -6.33
C ALA A 831 -0.15 -22.45 -5.38
N GLU A 832 -1.33 -22.48 -4.73
CA GLU A 832 -1.77 -23.56 -3.85
C GLU A 832 -1.79 -24.90 -4.60
N LYS A 833 -2.35 -24.93 -5.82
CA LYS A 833 -2.34 -26.14 -6.64
C LYS A 833 -0.92 -26.63 -6.94
N LEU A 834 -0.02 -25.71 -7.32
CA LEU A 834 1.38 -26.05 -7.61
C LEU A 834 2.12 -26.53 -6.36
N GLN A 835 1.81 -25.97 -5.20
CA GLN A 835 2.40 -26.37 -3.93
C GLN A 835 1.98 -27.79 -3.53
N ILE A 836 0.70 -28.14 -3.73
CA ILE A 836 0.21 -29.51 -3.52
C ILE A 836 0.96 -30.51 -4.40
N GLU A 837 1.23 -30.17 -5.67
CA GLU A 837 2.03 -31.02 -6.57
C GLU A 837 3.46 -31.25 -6.04
N VAL A 838 4.07 -30.24 -5.40
CA VAL A 838 5.40 -30.36 -4.77
C VAL A 838 5.34 -31.30 -3.57
N TRP A 839 4.33 -31.17 -2.71
CA TRP A 839 4.16 -32.02 -1.52
C TRP A 839 3.88 -33.49 -1.84
N HIS A 840 3.30 -33.77 -3.01
CA HIS A 840 3.03 -35.14 -3.49
C HIS A 840 4.07 -35.65 -4.48
N SER A 841 5.20 -34.95 -4.63
CA SER A 841 6.29 -35.39 -5.50
C SER A 841 6.91 -36.70 -5.00
N SER A 842 7.52 -37.46 -5.92
CA SER A 842 8.18 -38.73 -5.56
C SER A 842 9.29 -38.53 -4.52
N GLU A 843 9.95 -37.37 -4.54
CA GLU A 843 10.98 -37.00 -3.57
C GLU A 843 10.38 -36.82 -2.16
N ALA A 844 9.36 -35.96 -2.01
CA ALA A 844 8.69 -35.73 -0.73
C ALA A 844 8.08 -37.03 -0.17
N MET A 845 7.39 -37.81 -1.01
CA MET A 845 6.77 -39.08 -0.61
C MET A 845 7.80 -40.14 -0.23
N SER A 846 8.99 -40.13 -0.84
CA SER A 846 10.07 -41.05 -0.46
C SER A 846 10.60 -40.77 0.95
N ILE A 847 10.62 -39.50 1.37
CA ILE A 847 11.04 -39.09 2.72
C ILE A 847 10.00 -39.55 3.75
N VAL A 848 8.70 -39.34 3.47
CA VAL A 848 7.61 -39.82 4.33
C VAL A 848 7.72 -41.34 4.50
N LYS A 849 7.83 -42.09 3.40
CA LYS A 849 7.96 -43.55 3.41
C LYS A 849 9.21 -44.04 4.16
N ALA A 850 10.33 -43.33 4.04
CA ALA A 850 11.56 -43.67 4.77
C ALA A 850 11.43 -43.46 6.29
N ASN A 851 10.46 -42.65 6.73
CA ASN A 851 10.21 -42.33 8.13
C ASN A 851 8.83 -42.83 8.60
N GLU A 852 8.26 -43.84 7.94
CA GLU A 852 6.89 -44.33 8.18
C GLU A 852 6.59 -44.62 9.66
N ALA A 853 7.55 -45.21 10.38
CA ALA A 853 7.39 -45.52 11.80
C ALA A 853 7.16 -44.26 12.67
N LEU A 854 7.85 -43.16 12.35
CA LEU A 854 7.65 -41.89 13.04
C LEU A 854 6.33 -41.26 12.62
N PHE A 855 5.97 -41.28 11.34
CA PHE A 855 4.68 -40.74 10.87
C PHE A 855 3.48 -41.50 11.49
N GLU A 856 3.57 -42.81 11.68
CA GLU A 856 2.55 -43.59 12.38
C GLU A 856 2.48 -43.24 13.87
N LEU A 857 3.64 -43.07 14.54
CA LEU A 857 3.68 -42.56 15.92
C LEU A 857 2.98 -41.21 16.04
N LEU A 858 3.27 -40.28 15.12
CA LEU A 858 2.68 -38.95 15.08
C LEU A 858 1.16 -39.02 14.82
N ARG A 859 0.72 -39.86 13.89
CA ARG A 859 -0.71 -40.07 13.59
C ARG A 859 -1.50 -40.47 14.84
N LEU A 860 -1.00 -41.47 15.56
CA LEU A 860 -1.65 -42.00 16.78
C LEU A 860 -1.69 -40.98 17.92
N ASN A 861 -0.63 -40.19 18.09
CA ASN A 861 -0.48 -39.31 19.25
C ASN A 861 -0.93 -37.86 19.03
N THR A 862 -1.06 -37.42 17.78
CA THR A 862 -1.46 -36.04 17.46
C THR A 862 -2.92 -35.95 16.99
N GLY A 863 -3.47 -37.04 16.44
CA GLY A 863 -4.77 -37.05 15.78
C GLY A 863 -4.77 -36.45 14.38
N LEU A 864 -3.59 -36.15 13.83
CA LEU A 864 -3.42 -35.68 12.46
C LEU A 864 -3.30 -36.85 11.48
N PRO A 865 -3.69 -36.68 10.21
CA PRO A 865 -3.57 -37.72 9.19
C PRO A 865 -2.11 -38.15 8.93
N MET A 866 -1.15 -37.22 8.94
CA MET A 866 0.28 -37.49 8.73
C MET A 866 0.53 -38.30 7.44
N ASN A 867 0.00 -37.80 6.31
CA ASN A 867 0.13 -38.36 4.97
C ASN A 867 1.20 -37.65 4.13
N THR A 868 1.53 -36.39 4.44
CA THR A 868 2.47 -35.59 3.67
C THR A 868 3.53 -34.96 4.57
N LEU A 869 4.66 -34.57 3.98
CA LEU A 869 5.73 -33.88 4.70
C LEU A 869 5.32 -32.47 5.16
N GLU A 870 4.26 -31.89 4.58
CA GLU A 870 3.71 -30.58 4.97
C GLU A 870 3.22 -30.58 6.43
N GLU A 871 2.54 -31.65 6.83
CA GLU A 871 1.83 -31.75 8.12
C GLU A 871 2.79 -31.81 9.32
N ILE A 872 4.09 -32.03 9.07
CA ILE A 872 5.11 -32.02 10.13
C ILE A 872 5.21 -30.66 10.83
N SER A 873 4.92 -29.55 10.14
CA SER A 873 4.97 -28.21 10.73
C SER A 873 3.91 -28.02 11.81
N THR A 874 2.71 -28.59 11.63
CA THR A 874 1.60 -28.58 12.59
C THR A 874 1.92 -29.34 13.88
N VAL A 875 2.88 -30.28 13.83
CA VAL A 875 3.39 -30.99 15.01
C VAL A 875 4.58 -30.24 15.62
N TYR A 876 5.53 -29.85 14.78
CA TYR A 876 6.77 -29.21 15.21
C TYR A 876 6.51 -27.88 15.93
N ASP A 877 5.67 -27.00 15.39
CA ASP A 877 5.45 -25.65 15.92
C ASP A 877 4.98 -25.64 17.39
N PRO A 878 3.89 -26.32 17.78
CA PRO A 878 3.45 -26.35 19.17
C PRO A 878 4.46 -27.03 20.10
N LEU A 879 5.13 -28.11 19.66
CA LEU A 879 6.16 -28.77 20.47
C LEU A 879 7.39 -27.89 20.67
N HIS A 880 7.82 -27.16 19.64
CA HIS A 880 8.96 -26.25 19.72
C HIS A 880 8.67 -25.06 20.64
N CYS A 881 7.47 -24.48 20.57
CA CYS A 881 7.05 -23.44 21.50
C CYS A 881 7.02 -23.97 22.95
N ALA A 882 6.43 -25.14 23.19
CA ALA A 882 6.43 -25.77 24.52
C ALA A 882 7.85 -26.08 25.02
N LYS A 883 8.76 -26.51 24.13
CA LYS A 883 10.19 -26.74 24.43
C LYS A 883 10.92 -25.47 24.86
N ILE A 884 10.58 -24.31 24.28
CA ILE A 884 11.18 -23.02 24.66
C ILE A 884 10.67 -22.56 26.02
N HIS A 885 9.39 -22.82 26.33
CA HIS A 885 8.71 -22.40 27.55
C HIS A 885 8.41 -23.58 28.50
N GLU A 886 9.37 -24.50 28.66
CA GLU A 886 9.24 -25.70 29.51
C GLU A 886 8.98 -25.37 30.99
N ASP A 887 9.29 -24.14 31.41
CA ASP A 887 8.99 -23.64 32.76
C ASP A 887 7.48 -23.44 33.00
N LYS A 888 6.69 -23.31 31.93
CA LYS A 888 5.25 -23.01 31.97
C LYS A 888 4.40 -24.03 31.24
N HIS A 889 4.95 -24.70 30.24
CA HIS A 889 4.23 -25.59 29.34
C HIS A 889 4.84 -26.99 29.34
N SER A 890 3.98 -28.00 29.40
CA SER A 890 4.40 -29.39 29.44
C SER A 890 4.49 -30.00 28.05
N ILE A 891 5.58 -30.71 27.78
CA ILE A 891 5.73 -31.52 26.56
C ILE A 891 5.05 -32.88 26.78
N PRO A 892 4.34 -33.43 25.78
CA PRO A 892 3.73 -34.76 25.90
C PRO A 892 4.77 -35.85 26.19
N HIS A 893 4.43 -36.79 27.08
CA HIS A 893 5.33 -37.86 27.53
C HIS A 893 5.90 -38.76 26.42
N TRP A 894 5.23 -38.84 25.26
CA TRP A 894 5.69 -39.63 24.11
C TRP A 894 6.78 -38.93 23.29
N VAL A 895 6.99 -37.63 23.51
CA VAL A 895 8.03 -36.84 22.85
C VAL A 895 9.33 -36.96 23.66
N THR A 896 10.11 -38.00 23.36
CA THR A 896 11.49 -38.10 23.85
C THR A 896 12.40 -37.12 23.11
N ASP A 897 13.61 -36.88 23.62
CA ASP A 897 14.60 -36.03 22.93
C ASP A 897 14.90 -36.56 21.51
N GLU A 898 15.03 -37.87 21.34
CA GLU A 898 15.22 -38.50 20.03
C GLU A 898 14.02 -38.26 19.08
N VAL A 899 12.79 -38.40 19.58
CA VAL A 899 11.59 -38.12 18.79
C VAL A 899 11.55 -36.64 18.39
N TYR A 900 11.85 -35.74 19.31
CA TYR A 900 11.88 -34.30 19.06
C TYR A 900 12.96 -33.92 18.02
N GLU A 901 14.16 -34.48 18.12
CA GLU A 901 15.24 -34.27 17.15
C GLU A 901 14.85 -34.78 15.75
N ASN A 902 14.20 -35.94 15.67
CA ASN A 902 13.72 -36.48 14.40
C ASN A 902 12.60 -35.62 13.78
N ILE A 903 11.64 -35.14 14.59
CA ILE A 903 10.62 -34.18 14.14
C ILE A 903 11.28 -32.90 13.64
N THR A 904 12.25 -32.36 14.39
CA THR A 904 12.99 -31.14 14.03
C THR A 904 13.74 -31.32 12.71
N ARG A 905 14.41 -32.47 12.52
CA ARG A 905 15.09 -32.80 11.27
C ARG A 905 14.12 -32.85 10.10
N LEU A 906 12.97 -33.50 10.26
CA LEU A 906 11.94 -33.58 9.22
C LEU A 906 11.29 -32.23 8.92
N PHE A 907 11.08 -31.40 9.94
CA PHE A 907 10.64 -30.02 9.76
C PHE A 907 11.66 -29.22 8.95
N ASN A 908 12.94 -29.29 9.31
CA ASN A 908 13.99 -28.59 8.56
C ASN A 908 14.04 -29.03 7.09
N ILE A 909 13.89 -30.33 6.82
CA ILE A 909 13.78 -30.85 5.45
C ILE A 909 12.48 -30.37 4.78
N SER A 910 11.35 -30.36 5.47
CA SER A 910 10.07 -29.93 4.88
C SER A 910 10.12 -28.48 4.39
N THR A 911 10.86 -27.62 5.08
CA THR A 911 11.01 -26.21 4.68
C THR A 911 11.63 -26.04 3.29
N THR A 912 12.47 -26.98 2.82
CA THR A 912 13.07 -26.93 1.48
C THR A 912 12.05 -27.24 0.37
N PHE A 913 10.82 -27.61 0.71
CA PHE A 913 9.73 -27.83 -0.25
C PHE A 913 8.74 -26.65 -0.32
N TRP A 914 8.81 -25.69 0.61
CA TRP A 914 7.84 -24.58 0.70
C TRP A 914 7.90 -23.62 -0.49
N CYS A 915 9.10 -23.40 -1.03
CA CYS A 915 9.31 -22.45 -2.12
C CYS A 915 10.43 -22.90 -3.07
N SER A 916 10.65 -24.20 -3.29
CA SER A 916 11.74 -24.69 -4.14
C SER A 916 11.39 -24.77 -5.64
N SER A 917 10.12 -24.97 -5.97
CA SER A 917 9.67 -25.06 -7.37
C SER A 917 9.70 -23.69 -8.06
N GLU A 918 10.40 -23.59 -9.20
CA GLU A 918 10.42 -22.36 -10.03
C GLU A 918 9.01 -21.88 -10.41
N LYS A 919 8.04 -22.81 -10.55
CA LYS A 919 6.64 -22.46 -10.81
C LYS A 919 5.98 -21.79 -9.60
N VAL A 920 6.29 -22.25 -8.39
CA VAL A 920 5.77 -21.68 -7.13
C VAL A 920 6.46 -20.34 -6.85
N LYS A 921 7.79 -20.27 -7.00
CA LYS A 921 8.60 -19.05 -6.84
C LYS A 921 8.04 -17.87 -7.63
N LYS A 922 7.50 -18.14 -8.84
CA LYS A 922 6.84 -17.12 -9.66
C LYS A 922 5.72 -16.37 -8.94
N PHE A 923 4.96 -17.05 -8.08
CA PHE A 923 3.82 -16.49 -7.35
C PHE A 923 4.15 -16.12 -5.89
N ARG A 924 5.12 -16.79 -5.28
CA ARG A 924 5.47 -16.65 -3.86
C ARG A 924 6.91 -16.19 -3.70
N GLY A 925 7.15 -15.10 -2.97
CA GLY A 925 8.48 -14.56 -2.68
C GLY A 925 9.11 -13.70 -3.78
N SER A 926 8.74 -13.88 -5.05
CA SER A 926 9.28 -13.11 -6.17
C SER A 926 9.03 -11.60 -6.07
N TYR A 927 7.86 -11.19 -5.57
CA TYR A 927 7.50 -9.77 -5.42
C TYR A 927 8.36 -9.05 -4.38
N LEU A 928 8.80 -9.73 -3.32
CA LEU A 928 9.74 -9.17 -2.35
C LEU A 928 11.09 -8.86 -3.00
N VAL A 929 11.59 -9.79 -3.83
CA VAL A 929 12.83 -9.61 -4.57
C VAL A 929 12.72 -8.41 -5.53
N VAL A 930 11.60 -8.30 -6.25
CA VAL A 930 11.33 -7.16 -7.15
C VAL A 930 11.26 -5.84 -6.38
N ASP A 931 10.56 -5.79 -5.24
CA ASP A 931 10.46 -4.57 -4.41
C ASP A 931 11.84 -4.12 -3.91
N ILE A 932 12.66 -5.06 -3.41
CA ILE A 932 14.03 -4.79 -2.94
C ILE A 932 14.93 -4.26 -4.07
N ILE A 933 14.84 -4.83 -5.27
CA ILE A 933 15.59 -4.38 -6.45
C ILE A 933 15.15 -2.98 -6.87
N GLU A 934 13.84 -2.73 -6.92
CA GLU A 934 13.30 -1.44 -7.33
C GLU A 934 13.73 -0.33 -6.36
N ARG A 935 13.81 -0.60 -5.05
CA ARG A 935 14.36 0.34 -4.06
C ARG A 935 15.83 0.65 -4.30
N MET A 936 16.67 -0.37 -4.54
CA MET A 936 18.07 -0.15 -4.90
C MET A 936 18.21 0.68 -6.17
N LYS A 937 17.37 0.44 -7.18
CA LYS A 937 17.37 1.19 -8.43
C LYS A 937 16.92 2.64 -8.26
N ARG A 938 15.91 2.89 -7.42
CA ARG A 938 15.47 4.26 -7.09
C ARG A 938 16.55 5.02 -6.35
N LYS A 939 17.26 4.38 -5.43
CA LYS A 939 18.41 4.99 -4.76
C LYS A 939 19.56 5.25 -5.74
N ALA A 940 19.92 4.26 -6.55
CA ALA A 940 20.98 4.37 -7.54
C ALA A 940 20.68 5.41 -8.65
N GLY A 941 19.41 5.55 -8.99
CA GLY A 941 18.88 6.51 -9.97
C GLY A 941 18.51 7.87 -9.37
N TYR A 942 18.82 8.13 -8.09
CA TYR A 942 18.59 9.41 -7.43
C TYR A 942 17.11 9.86 -7.42
N VAL A 943 16.18 8.92 -7.37
CA VAL A 943 14.73 9.20 -7.24
C VAL A 943 14.31 9.27 -5.77
N ASP A 944 14.93 8.44 -4.94
CA ASP A 944 14.68 8.36 -3.50
C ASP A 944 15.97 8.66 -2.73
N GLU A 945 16.47 9.89 -2.91
CA GLU A 945 17.80 10.28 -2.42
C GLU A 945 17.91 10.23 -0.89
N ASN A 946 16.80 10.42 -0.16
CA ASN A 946 16.83 10.56 1.29
C ASN A 946 16.69 9.21 2.03
N LEU A 947 15.94 8.24 1.50
CA LEU A 947 15.72 6.96 2.16
C LEU A 947 17.06 6.20 2.37
N LYS A 948 17.40 5.92 3.61
CA LYS A 948 18.62 5.18 4.01
C LYS A 948 18.32 3.78 4.52
N PHE A 949 17.18 3.59 5.19
CA PHE A 949 16.82 2.34 5.84
C PHE A 949 15.42 1.89 5.45
N TYR A 950 15.31 0.66 4.97
CA TYR A 950 14.05 0.02 4.66
C TYR A 950 13.95 -1.34 5.34
N ALA A 951 12.95 -1.53 6.19
CA ALA A 951 12.78 -2.76 6.94
C ALA A 951 11.52 -3.52 6.56
N TYR A 952 11.61 -4.85 6.57
CA TYR A 952 10.53 -5.79 6.37
C TYR A 952 10.44 -6.73 7.60
N SER A 953 9.40 -6.56 8.42
CA SER A 953 9.06 -7.44 9.54
C SER A 953 8.09 -8.51 9.08
N ALA A 954 8.53 -9.77 9.06
CA ALA A 954 7.77 -10.84 8.42
C ALA A 954 7.99 -12.19 9.13
N HIS A 955 7.92 -13.27 8.36
CA HIS A 955 7.91 -14.64 8.85
C HIS A 955 9.13 -15.43 8.36
N ASP A 956 9.34 -16.61 8.92
CA ASP A 956 10.35 -17.59 8.50
C ASP A 956 10.18 -17.94 7.02
N GLU A 957 8.94 -18.17 6.58
CA GLU A 957 8.59 -18.44 5.19
C GLU A 957 9.10 -17.31 4.28
N THR A 958 8.99 -16.06 4.71
CA THR A 958 9.45 -14.89 3.94
C THR A 958 10.95 -14.90 3.75
N LEU A 959 11.71 -15.22 4.80
CA LEU A 959 13.18 -15.32 4.74
C LEU A 959 13.60 -16.51 3.87
N ILE A 960 12.96 -17.68 4.06
CA ILE A 960 13.19 -18.88 3.25
C ILE A 960 12.93 -18.57 1.78
N GLY A 961 11.79 -17.99 1.45
CA GLY A 961 11.42 -17.62 0.10
C GLY A 961 12.42 -16.67 -0.55
N PHE A 962 12.95 -15.69 0.20
CA PHE A 962 13.99 -14.80 -0.31
C PHE A 962 15.32 -15.54 -0.54
N LEU A 963 15.79 -16.36 0.41
CA LEU A 963 17.03 -17.14 0.30
C LEU A 963 16.96 -18.18 -0.84
N GLU A 964 15.78 -18.76 -1.07
CA GLU A 964 15.48 -19.66 -2.18
C GLU A 964 15.61 -18.97 -3.56
N HIS A 965 15.19 -17.71 -3.68
CA HIS A 965 15.43 -16.93 -4.90
C HIS A 965 16.90 -16.60 -5.08
N MET A 966 17.64 -16.38 -3.98
CA MET A 966 19.09 -16.16 -4.01
C MET A 966 19.90 -17.44 -4.26
N ARG A 967 19.26 -18.62 -4.29
CA ARG A 967 19.90 -19.95 -4.45
C ARG A 967 20.96 -20.24 -3.40
N VAL A 968 20.68 -19.85 -2.16
CA VAL A 968 21.58 -20.07 -1.01
C VAL A 968 20.89 -20.78 0.14
N TYR A 969 19.62 -21.16 0.01
CA TYR A 969 18.87 -21.81 1.08
C TYR A 969 19.14 -23.33 1.11
N ASP A 970 19.26 -23.87 2.32
CA ASP A 970 19.22 -25.30 2.59
C ASP A 970 18.61 -25.58 3.99
N ALA A 971 18.37 -26.85 4.30
CA ALA A 971 17.76 -27.29 5.57
C ALA A 971 18.59 -26.97 6.83
N THR A 972 19.84 -26.50 6.70
CA THR A 972 20.67 -26.07 7.83
C THR A 972 20.51 -24.57 8.13
N MET A 973 19.89 -23.83 7.22
CA MET A 973 19.71 -22.38 7.29
C MET A 973 18.31 -21.95 7.74
N VAL A 974 17.52 -22.85 8.35
CA VAL A 974 16.16 -22.57 8.82
C VAL A 974 16.17 -21.33 9.73
N PRO A 975 15.41 -20.26 9.39
CA PRO A 975 15.43 -19.02 10.15
C PRO A 975 14.82 -19.21 11.55
N THR A 976 15.60 -19.01 12.61
CA THR A 976 15.12 -18.99 13.99
C THR A 976 14.43 -17.67 14.31
N TYR A 977 13.78 -17.58 15.48
CA TYR A 977 13.22 -16.31 15.94
C TYR A 977 14.25 -15.17 15.94
N ALA A 978 13.80 -13.98 15.53
CA ALA A 978 14.61 -12.78 15.34
C ALA A 978 15.84 -12.95 14.41
N SER A 979 15.84 -13.94 13.51
CA SER A 979 16.80 -14.00 12.40
C SER A 979 16.58 -12.84 11.42
N ILE A 980 17.66 -12.38 10.78
CA ILE A 980 17.64 -11.22 9.87
C ILE A 980 18.54 -11.45 8.64
N ILE A 981 18.06 -10.98 7.49
CA ILE A 981 18.83 -10.82 6.26
C ILE A 981 19.13 -9.34 6.10
N LEU A 982 20.42 -8.99 5.99
CA LEU A 982 20.91 -7.64 5.73
C LEU A 982 21.25 -7.52 4.25
N ILE A 983 20.78 -6.47 3.58
CA ILE A 983 21.01 -6.20 2.16
C ILE A 983 21.56 -4.77 2.05
N GLU A 984 22.84 -4.67 1.77
CA GLU A 984 23.61 -3.43 1.74
C GLU A 984 23.86 -3.02 0.28
N LEU A 985 23.40 -1.82 -0.11
CA LEU A 985 23.73 -1.19 -1.38
C LEU A 985 24.91 -0.23 -1.19
N LEU A 986 26.05 -0.57 -1.77
CA LEU A 986 27.29 0.18 -1.70
C LEU A 986 27.52 0.96 -3.00
N GLU A 987 28.06 2.17 -2.90
CA GLU A 987 28.57 2.93 -4.04
C GLU A 987 30.10 2.95 -4.03
N LEU A 988 30.70 2.58 -5.17
CA LEU A 988 32.13 2.67 -5.40
C LEU A 988 32.39 3.31 -6.77
N ARG A 989 32.97 4.52 -6.77
CA ARG A 989 33.34 5.26 -7.99
C ARG A 989 32.16 5.44 -8.98
N GLY A 990 30.98 5.80 -8.46
CA GLY A 990 29.77 6.00 -9.26
C GLY A 990 29.08 4.72 -9.74
N LYS A 991 29.52 3.54 -9.27
CA LYS A 991 28.90 2.25 -9.55
C LYS A 991 28.33 1.64 -8.27
N TYR A 992 27.24 0.90 -8.41
CA TYR A 992 26.53 0.31 -7.28
C TYR A 992 26.74 -1.20 -7.17
N TYR A 993 26.92 -1.66 -5.93
CA TYR A 993 27.18 -3.04 -5.58
C TYR A 993 26.28 -3.48 -4.43
N VAL A 994 25.90 -4.75 -4.42
CA VAL A 994 25.02 -5.37 -3.44
C VAL A 994 25.85 -6.36 -2.62
N GLN A 995 25.78 -6.24 -1.30
CA GLN A 995 26.28 -7.21 -0.33
C GLN A 995 25.14 -7.69 0.55
N MET A 996 25.17 -8.96 0.94
CA MET A 996 24.15 -9.52 1.81
C MET A 996 24.76 -10.35 2.92
N TYR A 997 24.11 -10.32 4.08
CA TYR A 997 24.48 -11.09 5.25
C TYR A 997 23.25 -11.74 5.85
N PHE A 998 23.43 -12.91 6.46
CA PHE A 998 22.39 -13.59 7.22
C PHE A 998 22.84 -13.78 8.66
N LYS A 999 21.98 -13.41 9.61
CA LYS A 999 22.19 -13.59 11.04
C LYS A 999 21.04 -14.47 11.54
N ASN A 1000 21.35 -15.68 11.99
CA ASN A 1000 20.33 -16.61 12.48
C ASN A 1000 20.28 -16.58 14.02
N GLY A 1001 19.23 -15.99 14.60
CA GLY A 1001 19.08 -15.85 16.05
C GLY A 1001 20.26 -15.09 16.67
N ASN A 1002 20.92 -15.68 17.67
CA ASN A 1002 22.05 -15.07 18.39
C ASN A 1002 23.40 -15.16 17.66
N ASN A 1003 23.47 -15.84 16.50
CA ASN A 1003 24.72 -15.98 15.76
C ASN A 1003 25.23 -14.64 15.22
N SER A 1004 26.52 -14.60 14.85
CA SER A 1004 27.08 -13.46 14.11
C SER A 1004 26.53 -13.41 12.68
N ALA A 1005 26.42 -12.21 12.11
CA ALA A 1005 26.00 -12.03 10.73
C ALA A 1005 27.08 -12.57 9.78
N VAL A 1006 26.74 -13.58 8.97
CA VAL A 1006 27.63 -14.22 8.00
C VAL A 1006 27.30 -13.78 6.57
N PRO A 1007 28.31 -13.55 5.70
CA PRO A 1007 28.07 -13.09 4.34
C PRO A 1007 27.42 -14.18 3.47
N LEU A 1008 26.39 -13.82 2.73
CA LEU A 1008 25.75 -14.69 1.74
C LEU A 1008 26.54 -14.68 0.42
N ARG A 1009 26.98 -15.85 -0.03
CA ARG A 1009 27.72 -16.02 -1.28
C ARG A 1009 26.77 -16.44 -2.40
N LEU A 1010 26.57 -15.55 -3.37
CA LEU A 1010 25.71 -15.81 -4.53
C LEU A 1010 26.50 -16.53 -5.62
N GLU A 1011 26.13 -17.77 -5.97
CA GLU A 1011 26.84 -18.52 -7.02
C GLU A 1011 26.80 -17.81 -8.38
N PHE A 1012 25.70 -17.12 -8.68
CA PHE A 1012 25.51 -16.41 -9.94
C PHE A 1012 26.27 -15.08 -10.02
N CYS A 1013 26.88 -14.59 -8.94
CA CYS A 1013 27.50 -13.26 -8.90
C CYS A 1013 28.81 -13.21 -8.10
N PRO A 1014 29.90 -12.62 -8.64
CA PRO A 1014 31.10 -12.37 -7.85
C PRO A 1014 30.77 -11.43 -6.68
N HIS A 1015 31.45 -11.62 -5.54
CA HIS A 1015 31.27 -10.78 -4.36
C HIS A 1015 32.31 -9.64 -4.35
N PRO A 1016 31.90 -8.36 -4.17
CA PRO A 1016 30.53 -7.85 -4.08
C PRO A 1016 29.81 -7.82 -5.46
N CYS A 1017 28.49 -8.03 -5.46
CA CYS A 1017 27.73 -8.21 -6.70
C CYS A 1017 27.35 -6.86 -7.32
N SER A 1018 27.64 -6.59 -8.59
CA SER A 1018 27.18 -5.33 -9.20
C SER A 1018 25.65 -5.30 -9.31
N LEU A 1019 25.04 -4.14 -9.08
CA LEU A 1019 23.58 -3.98 -9.13
C LEU A 1019 23.00 -4.39 -10.50
N GLU A 1020 23.66 -4.03 -11.59
CA GLU A 1020 23.26 -4.43 -12.95
C GLU A 1020 23.24 -5.95 -13.15
N LYS A 1021 24.23 -6.66 -12.59
CA LYS A 1021 24.29 -8.12 -12.68
C LYS A 1021 23.28 -8.77 -11.74
N PHE A 1022 23.06 -8.19 -10.56
CA PHE A 1022 22.03 -8.63 -9.63
C PHE A 1022 20.65 -8.55 -10.29
N GLU A 1023 20.27 -7.37 -10.81
CA GLU A 1023 18.98 -7.15 -11.50
C GLU A 1023 18.77 -8.12 -12.66
N LYS A 1024 19.79 -8.35 -13.48
CA LYS A 1024 19.68 -9.21 -14.66
C LYS A 1024 19.25 -10.65 -14.33
N ASN A 1025 19.64 -11.16 -13.16
CA ASN A 1025 19.27 -12.52 -12.74
C ASN A 1025 17.81 -12.64 -12.30
N PHE A 1026 17.18 -11.53 -11.92
CA PHE A 1026 15.79 -11.49 -11.44
C PHE A 1026 14.84 -10.82 -12.43
N LYS A 1027 15.25 -10.73 -13.70
CA LYS A 1027 14.38 -10.22 -14.75
C LYS A 1027 13.27 -11.25 -15.03
N ASP A 1028 12.03 -10.77 -15.11
CA ASP A 1028 10.85 -11.56 -15.49
C ASP A 1028 10.47 -12.70 -14.51
N ILE A 1029 10.85 -12.59 -13.23
CA ILE A 1029 10.52 -13.58 -12.18
C ILE A 1029 9.07 -13.50 -11.66
N THR A 1030 8.39 -12.37 -11.85
CA THR A 1030 6.99 -12.15 -11.45
C THR A 1030 6.05 -12.18 -12.66
N PRO A 1031 4.79 -12.62 -12.52
CA PRO A 1031 3.76 -12.33 -13.52
C PRO A 1031 3.53 -10.81 -13.63
N LEU A 1032 3.02 -10.37 -14.79
CA LEU A 1032 2.69 -8.95 -15.03
C LEU A 1032 1.60 -8.44 -14.06
N ASP A 1033 0.63 -9.29 -13.74
CA ASP A 1033 -0.42 -9.01 -12.77
C ASP A 1033 -0.65 -10.25 -11.89
N TRP A 1034 -0.39 -10.12 -10.59
CA TRP A 1034 -0.48 -11.21 -9.63
C TRP A 1034 -1.91 -11.72 -9.47
N PHE A 1035 -2.88 -10.81 -9.38
CA PHE A 1035 -4.28 -11.15 -9.09
C PHE A 1035 -4.88 -12.00 -10.22
N SER A 1036 -4.74 -11.55 -11.47
CA SER A 1036 -5.18 -12.35 -12.62
C SER A 1036 -4.42 -13.66 -12.76
N ALA A 1037 -3.10 -13.66 -12.53
CA ALA A 1037 -2.29 -14.87 -12.61
C ALA A 1037 -2.66 -15.92 -11.54
N CYS A 1038 -3.11 -15.49 -10.35
CA CYS A 1038 -3.63 -16.36 -9.31
C CYS A 1038 -5.04 -16.91 -9.60
N GLY A 1039 -5.69 -16.48 -10.69
CA GLY A 1039 -7.07 -16.86 -10.99
C GLY A 1039 -8.10 -16.15 -10.10
N LEU A 1040 -7.68 -15.10 -9.38
CA LEU A 1040 -8.57 -14.22 -8.64
C LEU A 1040 -9.23 -13.27 -9.65
N GLN A 1041 -10.24 -13.78 -10.37
CA GLN A 1041 -11.05 -12.94 -11.26
C GLN A 1041 -11.90 -11.96 -10.43
N SER A 1042 -12.18 -10.77 -10.99
CA SER A 1042 -13.20 -9.87 -10.44
C SER A 1042 -14.53 -10.62 -10.27
N MET A 1043 -15.35 -10.23 -9.29
CA MET A 1043 -16.66 -10.84 -9.02
C MET A 1043 -17.58 -10.92 -10.26
N GLU A 1044 -17.29 -10.15 -11.31
CA GLU A 1044 -18.00 -10.11 -12.58
C GLU A 1044 -18.10 -11.46 -13.30
N THR A 1045 -17.08 -12.32 -13.29
CA THR A 1045 -17.14 -13.57 -14.10
C THR A 1045 -18.07 -14.62 -13.50
N ILE A 1046 -18.24 -14.62 -12.18
CA ILE A 1046 -19.17 -15.52 -11.47
C ILE A 1046 -20.61 -15.01 -11.66
N ALA A 1047 -20.81 -13.70 -11.57
CA ALA A 1047 -22.09 -13.05 -11.82
C ALA A 1047 -22.54 -13.29 -13.27
N TRP A 1048 -21.68 -13.08 -14.27
CA TRP A 1048 -22.00 -13.29 -15.68
C TRP A 1048 -22.35 -14.74 -16.00
N LYS A 1049 -21.64 -15.71 -15.41
CA LYS A 1049 -21.98 -17.13 -15.58
C LYS A 1049 -23.34 -17.45 -14.96
N LYS A 1050 -23.64 -16.92 -13.77
CA LYS A 1050 -24.96 -17.08 -13.14
C LYS A 1050 -26.08 -16.43 -13.96
N TYR A 1051 -25.87 -15.20 -14.44
CA TYR A 1051 -26.85 -14.48 -15.27
C TYR A 1051 -27.03 -15.13 -16.64
N ALA A 1052 -25.97 -15.63 -17.27
CA ALA A 1052 -26.07 -16.37 -18.53
C ALA A 1052 -26.81 -17.70 -18.35
N SER A 1053 -26.57 -18.43 -17.26
CA SER A 1053 -27.33 -19.63 -16.93
C SER A 1053 -28.81 -19.31 -16.68
N LEU A 1054 -29.11 -18.24 -15.94
CA LEU A 1054 -30.49 -17.80 -15.69
C LEU A 1054 -31.19 -17.39 -16.99
N PHE A 1055 -30.51 -16.64 -17.86
CA PHE A 1055 -31.04 -16.20 -19.15
C PHE A 1055 -31.28 -17.40 -20.09
N PHE A 1056 -30.38 -18.38 -20.10
CA PHE A 1056 -30.55 -19.61 -20.88
C PHE A 1056 -31.74 -20.45 -20.39
N ILE A 1057 -31.94 -20.56 -19.07
CA ILE A 1057 -33.11 -21.23 -18.49
C ILE A 1057 -34.40 -20.50 -18.87
N LEU A 1058 -34.43 -19.17 -18.75
CA LEU A 1058 -35.60 -18.36 -19.12
C LEU A 1058 -35.92 -18.46 -20.62
N PHE A 1059 -34.90 -18.53 -21.48
CA PHE A 1059 -35.07 -18.75 -22.91
C PHE A 1059 -35.64 -20.14 -23.23
N ILE A 1060 -35.19 -21.20 -22.56
CA ILE A 1060 -35.76 -22.54 -22.74
C ILE A 1060 -37.23 -22.57 -22.29
N LEU A 1061 -37.55 -21.94 -21.16
CA LEU A 1061 -38.91 -21.87 -20.66
C LEU A 1061 -39.84 -21.11 -21.63
N SER A 1062 -39.40 -19.98 -22.18
CA SER A 1062 -40.20 -19.21 -23.14
C SER A 1062 -40.44 -19.96 -24.45
N VAL A 1063 -39.43 -20.67 -24.98
CA VAL A 1063 -39.57 -21.53 -26.15
C VAL A 1063 -40.52 -22.70 -25.87
N SER A 1064 -40.41 -23.33 -24.69
CA SER A 1064 -41.29 -24.44 -24.31
C SER A 1064 -42.76 -24.00 -24.18
N MET A 1065 -43.02 -22.82 -23.62
CA MET A 1065 -44.36 -22.23 -23.55
C MET A 1065 -44.90 -21.91 -24.94
N PHE A 1066 -44.08 -21.35 -25.82
CA PHE A 1066 -44.48 -21.05 -27.20
C PHE A 1066 -44.84 -22.33 -27.97
N LEU A 1067 -44.03 -23.39 -27.83
CA LEU A 1067 -44.32 -24.70 -28.45
C LEU A 1067 -45.60 -25.34 -27.88
N ALA A 1068 -45.85 -25.22 -26.58
CA ALA A 1068 -47.08 -25.70 -25.95
C ALA A 1068 -48.31 -24.92 -26.45
N GLN A 1069 -48.22 -23.60 -26.62
CA GLN A 1069 -49.28 -22.78 -27.21
C GLN A 1069 -49.56 -23.17 -28.66
N MET A 1070 -48.51 -23.38 -29.46
CA MET A 1070 -48.65 -23.83 -30.85
C MET A 1070 -49.30 -25.22 -30.92
N ALA A 1071 -48.89 -26.15 -30.05
CA ALA A 1071 -49.48 -27.48 -29.97
C ALA A 1071 -50.97 -27.41 -29.56
N PHE A 1072 -51.32 -26.54 -28.63
CA PHE A 1072 -52.70 -26.31 -28.21
C PHE A 1072 -53.55 -25.74 -29.35
N ILE A 1073 -53.06 -24.73 -30.08
CA ILE A 1073 -53.74 -24.16 -31.25
C ILE A 1073 -53.94 -25.21 -32.34
N ILE A 1074 -52.91 -26.02 -32.64
CA ILE A 1074 -53.01 -27.11 -33.62
C ILE A 1074 -54.03 -28.17 -33.15
N SER A 1075 -54.07 -28.48 -31.85
CA SER A 1075 -55.04 -29.42 -31.28
C SER A 1075 -56.48 -28.89 -31.35
N GLN A 1076 -56.71 -27.61 -31.06
CA GLN A 1076 -58.02 -26.97 -31.23
C GLN A 1076 -58.45 -27.01 -32.69
N ARG A 1077 -57.56 -26.65 -33.63
CA ARG A 1077 -57.86 -26.66 -35.06
C ARG A 1077 -58.20 -28.08 -35.57
N ARG A 1078 -57.48 -29.10 -35.11
CA ARG A 1078 -57.80 -30.52 -35.39
C ARG A 1078 -59.08 -31.01 -34.70
N SER A 1079 -59.48 -30.39 -33.60
CA SER A 1079 -60.75 -30.67 -32.93
C SER A 1079 -61.91 -30.06 -33.72
N GLU A 1080 -61.75 -28.82 -34.18
CA GLU A 1080 -62.71 -28.12 -35.05
C GLU A 1080 -62.87 -28.81 -36.39
N GLU A 1081 -61.77 -29.25 -37.04
CA GLU A 1081 -61.82 -30.05 -38.28
C GLU A 1081 -62.53 -31.40 -38.06
N ARG A 1082 -62.32 -32.06 -36.91
CA ARG A 1082 -63.06 -33.29 -36.57
C ARG A 1082 -64.53 -33.01 -36.31
N HIS A 1083 -64.88 -31.88 -35.69
CA HIS A 1083 -66.27 -31.47 -35.54
C HIS A 1083 -66.90 -31.18 -36.91
N PHE A 1084 -66.21 -30.48 -37.79
CA PHE A 1084 -66.67 -30.18 -39.16
C PHE A 1084 -66.89 -31.46 -39.98
N HIS A 1085 -66.00 -32.45 -39.88
CA HIS A 1085 -66.19 -33.74 -40.54
C HIS A 1085 -67.32 -34.58 -39.93
N THR A 1086 -67.64 -34.43 -38.64
CA THR A 1086 -68.74 -35.18 -37.99
C THR A 1086 -70.10 -34.53 -38.27
N THR A 1087 -70.16 -33.22 -38.56
CA THR A 1087 -71.38 -32.50 -38.95
C THR A 1087 -71.72 -32.62 -40.44
N ILE A 1088 -70.79 -33.06 -41.29
CA ILE A 1088 -71.03 -33.31 -42.73
C ILE A 1088 -71.45 -34.77 -43.00
N TYR A 1089 -71.23 -35.67 -42.04
CA TYR A 1089 -71.56 -37.11 -42.16
C TYR A 1089 -72.75 -37.56 -41.27
N ASN A 1090 -73.37 -36.64 -40.54
CA ASN A 1090 -74.70 -36.79 -39.92
C ASN A 1090 -75.66 -35.82 -40.60
#